data_AF-A0A2A5LSG9-F1
#
_entry.id   AF-A0A2A5LSG9-F1
#
_cell.length_a   1.000
_cell.length_b   1.000
_cell.length_c   1.000
_cell.angle_alpha   90.00
_cell.angle_beta   90.00
_cell.angle_gamma   90.00
#
_symmetry.space_group_name_H-M   'P 1'
#
loop_
_entity.id
_entity.type
_entity.pdbx_description
1 polymer ?
#
loop_
_entity_poly.entity_id
_entity_poly.type
_entity_poly.pdbx_seq_one_letter_code
_entity_poly.pdbx_strand_id
1 'polypeptide(L)'
;MKKRPSSRALTALILLISLAFSCQSAETFRFPDVEILRQSPDVQLSALEAATAEGWQPLETNSPNLGYTLDTAWLRFDIPADRQIDLLEIAFPHLDYIAFYIVKNGKLTETIITGDLKPFAQRPVLNRHFLFPFSPEANSGGQILLEVRTGGTLRIPMALWNTQAFFEHASIEEQLHAVYYGILISIIFFNLFVFFALREKVYLFYVLSTLSYLLLIGNLNGTTFQLIWPESPALHSHTTLAAIPLAIIFTLLFARDFLNLIKNGPTLNRILLGFVFLNLATVFAGSFAEYSSAIRLTVAMALLSTVLLTVIGPLQWMRGKPQAGYYTIAWGALSLGGAVTGASTYGLLPTNFITTYSMQIGSVIEATLIALALAARLYREREDKVEAREAELSAMAAKRSAELKLIENALHNPLTGLPNRTSFEMQVSDLLHQAPDKRHGVVVIHLNNLQSVTKTLGHQNSDRILELAARRLNAITRELPGIISLGQHNGRKFFVASLDSATFACVVDACLAESAHLSVARAVEAIRSPIDYLGMQVPLNAQLGIAISPAHGSDAISLIRRAVIAEGSDRARELGIAYYKSSRDSYSAGRLTMISELQHALENEELELYLQPKLNLRTGRIDSLEALIRWPGREPCVPADEVIMLAEQSGMIKPLTRWVLKQSLQIRTRLSEQGHHLDISVNISPYNLREPDFPLFVDRLMSAHPQHAGSIVFEVTETSMMQDPANALKALNSLVNAGIPVSIDDFGSGYSSLSYIKQLPAREIKIDRSLITDLATREEDRVIVQTTINMCHALGYRVVAEGVEDEATSILLKGMECDMIQGYLLSRPLPLEQLLSLLTERLNAAPEQHSPG
;
A
#
# COMPACT_ATOMS: atom_id res chain seq x y z
N MET A 1 31.23 -0.13 5.33
CA MET A 1 32.61 0.36 5.55
C MET A 1 33.08 1.13 4.30
N LYS A 2 32.85 2.45 4.23
CA LYS A 2 33.37 3.31 3.15
C LYS A 2 34.51 4.17 3.71
N LYS A 3 35.69 4.07 3.09
CA LYS A 3 36.93 4.76 3.45
C LYS A 3 36.67 6.27 3.56
N ARG A 4 36.97 6.88 4.71
CA ARG A 4 36.84 8.33 4.95
C ARG A 4 37.96 9.07 4.19
N PRO A 5 37.67 9.87 3.14
CA PRO A 5 38.67 10.69 2.46
C PRO A 5 39.19 11.86 3.32
N SER A 6 38.55 12.13 4.47
CA SER A 6 38.87 13.27 5.34
C SER A 6 40.22 13.16 6.05
N SER A 7 40.74 11.97 6.34
CA SER A 7 42.03 11.86 7.05
C SER A 7 43.20 12.30 6.16
N ARG A 8 43.18 11.94 4.87
CA ARG A 8 44.26 12.28 3.92
C ARG A 8 44.34 13.78 3.64
N ALA A 9 43.19 14.46 3.53
CA ALA A 9 43.16 15.92 3.34
C ALA A 9 43.64 16.67 4.59
N LEU A 10 43.23 16.23 5.78
CA LEU A 10 43.69 16.81 7.05
C LEU A 10 45.20 16.58 7.25
N THR A 11 45.70 15.39 6.90
CA THR A 11 47.13 15.07 7.00
C THR A 11 47.94 15.90 6.00
N ALA A 12 47.43 16.13 4.77
CA ALA A 12 48.08 16.98 3.78
C ALA A 12 48.10 18.46 4.19
N LEU A 13 47.03 18.97 4.81
CA LEU A 13 46.97 20.33 5.35
C LEU A 13 47.95 20.51 6.52
N ILE A 14 48.02 19.54 7.43
CA ILE A 14 49.00 19.54 8.54
C ILE A 14 50.44 19.45 8.00
N LEU A 15 50.68 18.66 6.95
CA LEU A 15 51.98 18.57 6.27
C LEU A 15 52.38 19.88 5.58
N LEU A 16 51.45 20.54 4.89
CA LEU A 16 51.65 21.86 4.27
C LEU A 16 51.93 22.94 5.30
N ILE A 17 51.24 22.90 6.44
CA ILE A 17 51.51 23.76 7.59
C ILE A 17 52.92 23.46 8.11
N SER A 18 53.30 22.21 8.35
CA SER A 18 54.64 21.87 8.86
C SER A 18 55.81 22.21 7.91
N LEU A 19 55.58 22.23 6.61
CA LEU A 19 56.59 22.60 5.60
C LEU A 19 56.90 24.11 5.60
N ALA A 20 56.03 24.95 6.17
CA ALA A 20 56.25 26.39 6.31
C ALA A 20 57.04 26.77 7.59
N PHE A 21 57.35 25.82 8.48
CA PHE A 21 57.85 26.09 9.85
C PHE A 21 59.38 26.04 10.00
N SER A 22 60.12 26.18 8.91
CA SER A 22 61.58 26.33 8.99
C SER A 22 61.91 27.81 8.88
N CYS A 23 61.74 28.60 9.94
CA CYS A 23 62.35 29.93 9.97
C CYS A 23 62.91 30.29 11.35
N GLN A 24 64.18 30.67 11.28
CA GLN A 24 65.12 30.96 12.36
C GLN A 24 64.60 32.00 13.34
N SER A 25 65.00 31.86 14.60
CA SER A 25 65.03 32.96 15.56
C SER A 25 65.96 34.04 15.01
N ALA A 26 65.41 35.16 14.54
CA ALA A 26 66.22 36.35 14.31
C ALA A 26 66.76 36.81 15.67
N GLU A 27 68.08 36.97 15.78
CA GLU A 27 68.72 37.55 16.95
C GLU A 27 68.27 39.00 17.09
N THR A 28 67.33 39.28 18.02
CA THR A 28 67.08 40.65 18.46
C THR A 28 68.29 41.13 19.24
N PHE A 29 68.92 42.22 18.82
CA PHE A 29 70.07 42.80 19.52
C PHE A 29 69.69 43.19 20.96
N ARG A 30 70.63 43.05 21.91
CA ARG A 30 70.40 43.44 23.31
C ARG A 30 70.16 44.95 23.39
N PHE A 31 69.11 45.35 24.09
CA PHE A 31 68.90 46.75 24.41
C PHE A 31 69.97 47.26 25.41
N PRO A 32 70.43 48.51 25.25
CA PRO A 32 71.12 49.24 26.32
C PRO A 32 70.19 49.45 27.52
N ASP A 33 70.71 49.78 28.70
CA ASP A 33 69.92 50.00 29.93
C ASP A 33 68.83 51.07 29.69
N VAL A 34 67.59 50.63 29.45
CA VAL A 34 66.45 51.51 29.16
C VAL A 34 65.88 52.02 30.47
N GLU A 35 65.59 53.31 30.53
CA GLU A 35 64.90 53.92 31.66
C GLU A 35 63.52 54.44 31.22
N ILE A 36 62.56 54.41 32.15
CA ILE A 36 61.21 54.91 31.96
C ILE A 36 60.85 55.97 33.01
N LEU A 37 60.20 57.04 32.58
CA LEU A 37 59.63 58.09 33.42
C LEU A 37 58.14 58.23 33.09
N ARG A 38 57.29 58.10 34.11
CA ARG A 38 55.83 58.24 33.98
C ARG A 38 55.38 59.56 34.57
N GLN A 39 54.51 60.26 33.84
CA GLN A 39 54.01 61.57 34.26
C GLN A 39 52.51 61.65 34.10
N SER A 40 51.84 62.30 35.06
CA SER A 40 50.43 62.61 34.97
C SER A 40 50.14 63.39 33.68
N PRO A 41 49.01 63.16 33.00
CA PRO A 41 48.62 63.89 31.78
C PRO A 41 48.59 65.42 31.94
N ASP A 42 48.44 65.93 33.16
CA ASP A 42 48.44 67.36 33.47
C ASP A 42 49.84 68.00 33.43
N VAL A 43 50.90 67.20 33.46
CA VAL A 43 52.30 67.65 33.44
C VAL A 43 52.84 67.49 32.02
N GLN A 44 53.09 68.61 31.34
CA GLN A 44 53.76 68.62 30.05
C GLN A 44 55.21 69.06 30.21
N LEU A 45 56.15 68.13 30.00
CA LEU A 45 57.56 68.45 29.86
C LEU A 45 57.94 68.60 28.39
N SER A 46 58.85 69.54 28.11
CA SER A 46 59.59 69.53 26.85
C SER A 46 60.60 68.39 26.81
N ALA A 47 61.03 67.97 25.62
CA ALA A 47 61.99 66.87 25.47
C ALA A 47 63.32 67.12 26.22
N LEU A 48 63.78 68.37 26.32
CA LEU A 48 65.01 68.70 27.06
C LEU A 48 64.79 68.68 28.58
N GLU A 49 63.63 69.13 29.06
CA GLU A 49 63.26 69.05 30.48
C GLU A 49 63.09 67.59 30.92
N ALA A 50 62.44 66.75 30.09
CA ALA A 50 62.29 65.33 30.34
C ALA A 50 63.63 64.60 30.38
N ALA A 51 64.56 64.92 29.47
CA ALA A 51 65.91 64.35 29.46
C ALA A 51 66.67 64.60 30.76
N THR A 52 66.45 65.75 31.42
CA THR A 52 67.11 66.12 32.68
C THR A 52 66.26 65.89 33.94
N ALA A 53 65.04 65.37 33.79
CA ALA A 53 64.14 65.17 34.93
C ALA A 53 64.67 64.13 35.91
N GLU A 54 64.33 64.27 37.19
CA GLU A 54 64.58 63.26 38.22
C GLU A 54 63.44 62.23 38.25
N GLY A 55 63.73 60.99 38.71
CA GLY A 55 62.71 59.94 38.89
C GLY A 55 62.62 58.88 37.77
N TRP A 56 63.63 58.80 36.90
CA TRP A 56 63.78 57.71 35.94
C TRP A 56 63.96 56.36 36.66
N GLN A 57 63.28 55.32 36.16
CA GLN A 57 63.37 53.95 36.69
C GLN A 57 63.94 53.00 35.63
N PRO A 58 64.85 52.08 35.98
CA PRO A 58 65.35 51.08 35.03
C PRO A 58 64.21 50.15 34.61
N LEU A 59 64.19 49.79 33.33
CA LEU A 59 63.17 48.96 32.73
C LEU A 59 63.67 47.52 32.58
N GLU A 60 63.05 46.58 33.31
CA GLU A 60 63.48 45.17 33.32
C GLU A 60 63.13 44.40 32.04
N THR A 61 62.23 44.91 31.20
CA THR A 61 61.77 44.22 29.98
C THR A 61 61.70 45.17 28.79
N ASN A 62 62.08 44.68 27.61
CA ASN A 62 62.05 45.44 26.34
C ASN A 62 60.63 45.63 25.76
N SER A 63 59.59 45.37 26.56
CA SER A 63 58.19 45.46 26.14
C SER A 63 57.31 45.90 27.31
N PRO A 64 57.49 47.15 27.80
CA PRO A 64 56.68 47.69 28.87
C PRO A 64 55.20 47.64 28.51
N ASN A 65 54.42 47.04 29.40
CA ASN A 65 52.97 46.98 29.32
C ASN A 65 52.40 47.65 30.58
N LEU A 66 51.99 48.91 30.43
CA LEU A 66 51.46 49.72 31.53
C LEU A 66 49.93 49.65 31.63
N GLY A 67 49.29 48.80 30.81
CA GLY A 67 47.85 48.65 30.78
C GLY A 67 47.14 49.91 30.29
N TYR A 68 45.94 50.18 30.81
CA TYR A 68 45.20 51.40 30.51
C TYR A 68 45.61 52.50 31.50
N THR A 69 46.43 53.45 31.04
CA THR A 69 46.78 54.66 31.78
C THR A 69 46.67 55.88 30.87
N LEU A 70 46.38 57.04 31.45
CA LEU A 70 46.44 58.34 30.75
C LEU A 70 47.79 59.03 30.95
N ASP A 71 48.71 58.41 31.71
CA ASP A 71 50.04 58.94 31.94
C ASP A 71 50.84 59.02 30.63
N THR A 72 51.66 60.06 30.52
CA THR A 72 52.69 60.14 29.48
C THR A 72 53.86 59.27 29.89
N ALA A 73 54.25 58.32 29.03
CA ALA A 73 55.45 57.52 29.22
C ALA A 73 56.61 58.09 28.40
N TRP A 74 57.65 58.50 29.12
CA TRP A 74 58.94 58.86 28.55
C TRP A 74 59.88 57.66 28.67
N LEU A 75 60.59 57.31 27.59
CA LEU A 75 61.65 56.30 27.61
C LEU A 75 62.94 56.92 27.12
N ARG A 76 64.06 56.63 27.78
CA ARG A 76 65.37 57.06 27.32
C ARG A 76 66.38 55.92 27.35
N PHE A 77 67.28 55.93 26.38
CA PHE A 77 68.42 55.02 26.32
C PHE A 77 69.49 55.58 25.39
N ASP A 78 70.74 55.19 25.63
CA ASP A 78 71.87 55.65 24.83
C ASP A 78 71.90 54.97 23.46
N ILE A 79 72.33 55.70 22.44
CA ILE A 79 72.48 55.13 21.10
C ILE A 79 73.57 54.04 21.15
N PRO A 80 73.27 52.80 20.72
CA PRO A 80 74.23 51.70 20.76
C PRO A 80 75.54 52.04 20.03
N ALA A 81 76.67 51.60 20.59
CA ALA A 81 77.97 51.76 19.95
C ALA A 81 78.17 50.85 18.73
N ASP A 82 77.31 49.85 18.56
CA ASP A 82 77.32 48.95 17.40
C ASP A 82 76.79 49.68 16.16
N ARG A 83 77.66 49.84 15.16
CA ARG A 83 77.35 50.55 13.92
C ARG A 83 76.37 49.79 13.02
N GLN A 84 76.10 48.51 13.30
CA GLN A 84 75.12 47.72 12.54
C GLN A 84 73.68 48.03 12.95
N ILE A 85 73.45 48.61 14.14
CA ILE A 85 72.12 48.91 14.66
C ILE A 85 71.73 50.34 14.26
N ASP A 86 70.84 50.48 13.28
CA ASP A 86 70.45 51.76 12.69
C ASP A 86 68.93 51.99 12.68
N LEU A 87 68.16 51.09 13.28
CA LEU A 87 66.71 51.13 13.26
C LEU A 87 66.11 50.80 14.63
N LEU A 88 65.22 51.68 15.09
CA LEU A 88 64.35 51.43 16.24
C LEU A 88 62.94 51.07 15.75
N GLU A 89 62.46 49.91 16.17
CA GLU A 89 61.09 49.45 15.93
C GLU A 89 60.26 49.62 17.21
N ILE A 90 59.02 50.10 17.05
CA ILE A 90 57.93 49.91 18.02
C ILE A 90 56.82 49.10 17.35
N ALA A 91 56.72 47.82 17.72
CA ALA A 91 55.85 46.81 17.13
C ALA A 91 54.41 46.86 17.69
N PHE A 92 53.82 48.06 17.74
CA PHE A 92 52.44 48.25 18.19
C PHE A 92 51.76 49.36 17.37
N PRO A 93 50.91 49.03 16.38
CA PRO A 93 50.38 49.99 15.41
C PRO A 93 49.38 51.00 15.98
N HIS A 94 48.83 50.76 17.17
CA HIS A 94 47.72 51.48 17.80
C HIS A 94 48.16 52.51 18.86
N LEU A 95 49.34 53.10 18.72
CA LEU A 95 49.77 54.19 19.59
C LEU A 95 49.30 55.53 19.01
N ASP A 96 48.48 56.24 19.78
CA ASP A 96 47.87 57.51 19.37
C ASP A 96 48.90 58.58 19.03
N TYR A 97 49.95 58.67 19.87
CA TYR A 97 51.01 59.67 19.76
C TYR A 97 52.35 59.08 20.17
N ILE A 98 53.35 59.26 19.31
CA ILE A 98 54.75 58.95 19.55
C ILE A 98 55.59 60.13 19.07
N ALA A 99 56.42 60.67 19.94
CA ALA A 99 57.49 61.55 19.54
C ALA A 99 58.86 60.91 19.83
N PHE A 100 59.70 60.90 18.80
CA PHE A 100 61.07 60.39 18.83
C PHE A 100 62.03 61.58 18.73
N TYR A 101 62.93 61.67 19.70
CA TYR A 101 63.91 62.73 19.81
C TYR A 101 65.31 62.15 19.93
N ILE A 102 66.30 62.80 19.31
CA ILE A 102 67.72 62.52 19.54
C ILE A 102 68.36 63.73 20.22
N VAL A 103 68.88 63.53 21.43
CA VAL A 103 69.56 64.55 22.23
C VAL A 103 71.06 64.31 22.20
N LYS A 104 71.84 65.32 21.77
CA LYS A 104 73.30 65.27 21.73
C LYS A 104 73.88 66.56 22.30
N ASN A 105 74.81 66.46 23.25
CA ASN A 105 75.43 67.59 23.94
C ASN A 105 74.41 68.61 24.53
N GLY A 106 73.28 68.11 25.07
CA GLY A 106 72.22 68.96 25.62
C GLY A 106 71.40 69.74 24.59
N LYS A 107 71.44 69.36 23.30
CA LYS A 107 70.60 69.93 22.23
C LYS A 107 69.82 68.84 21.49
N LEU A 108 68.60 69.18 21.08
CA LEU A 108 67.80 68.35 20.19
C LEU A 108 68.37 68.41 18.77
N THR A 109 68.67 67.26 18.18
CA THR A 109 69.25 67.12 16.84
C THR A 109 68.27 66.56 15.83
N GLU A 110 67.34 65.72 16.28
CA GLU A 110 66.29 65.12 15.45
C GLU A 110 64.98 65.09 16.22
N THR A 111 63.86 65.28 15.52
CA THR A 111 62.51 65.26 16.08
C THR A 111 61.54 64.70 15.06
N ILE A 112 60.88 63.61 15.41
CA ILE A 112 59.88 62.93 14.59
C ILE A 112 58.64 62.74 15.44
N ILE A 113 57.48 63.18 14.95
CA ILE A 113 56.20 63.04 15.67
C ILE A 113 55.20 62.30 14.79
N THR A 114 54.80 61.10 15.21
CA THR A 114 53.89 60.21 14.51
C THR A 114 52.86 59.60 15.46
N GLY A 115 52.02 58.71 14.97
CA GLY A 115 50.95 58.05 15.74
C GLY A 115 49.83 57.57 14.83
N ASP A 116 48.84 56.87 15.37
CA ASP A 116 47.68 56.39 14.61
C ASP A 116 46.59 57.47 14.41
N LEU A 117 46.66 58.58 15.17
CA LEU A 117 45.82 59.77 14.99
C LEU A 117 46.30 60.68 13.84
N LYS A 118 47.44 60.35 13.23
CA LYS A 118 48.03 61.06 12.10
C LYS A 118 47.92 60.22 10.82
N PRO A 119 47.80 60.86 9.63
CA PRO A 119 47.83 60.14 8.35
C PRO A 119 49.06 59.21 8.27
N PHE A 120 48.87 58.02 7.73
CA PHE A 120 49.89 56.97 7.69
C PHE A 120 51.17 57.43 6.98
N ALA A 121 51.04 58.30 5.98
CA ALA A 121 52.15 58.90 5.24
C ALA A 121 53.09 59.77 6.10
N GLN A 122 52.70 60.16 7.33
CA GLN A 122 53.56 60.90 8.26
C GLN A 122 54.55 60.00 9.02
N ARG A 123 54.52 58.68 8.79
CA ARG A 123 55.53 57.76 9.34
C ARG A 123 56.85 57.92 8.56
N PRO A 124 58.02 57.94 9.23
CA PRO A 124 59.32 58.06 8.55
C PRO A 124 59.59 56.94 7.54
N VAL A 125 59.17 55.73 7.89
CA VAL A 125 59.17 54.56 7.02
C VAL A 125 57.74 54.02 6.97
N LEU A 126 57.23 53.78 5.76
CA LEU A 126 55.87 53.30 5.54
C LEU A 126 55.74 51.82 5.92
N ASN A 127 55.62 51.56 7.20
CA ASN A 127 55.41 50.23 7.77
C ASN A 127 54.27 50.29 8.81
N ARG A 128 53.58 49.17 9.01
CA ARG A 128 52.55 49.00 10.05
C ARG A 128 53.11 49.16 11.47
N HIS A 129 54.36 48.81 11.71
CA HIS A 129 55.08 49.13 12.93
C HIS A 129 55.67 50.54 12.82
N PHE A 130 55.89 51.20 13.96
CA PHE A 130 56.55 52.51 13.94
C PHE A 130 58.06 52.29 13.87
N LEU A 131 58.67 52.75 12.78
CA LEU A 131 60.10 52.57 12.51
C LEU A 131 60.78 53.94 12.50
N PHE A 132 61.83 54.07 13.31
CA PHE A 132 62.62 55.28 13.45
C PHE A 132 64.07 54.97 13.04
N PRO A 133 64.47 55.29 11.80
CA PRO A 133 65.86 55.14 11.39
C PRO A 133 66.72 56.18 12.10
N PHE A 134 67.93 55.81 12.51
CA PHE A 134 68.91 56.72 13.09
C PHE A 134 70.32 56.37 12.61
N SER A 135 71.25 57.33 12.60
CA SER A 135 72.64 57.08 12.17
C SER A 135 73.58 56.95 13.37
N PRO A 136 74.15 55.76 13.65
CA PRO A 136 75.07 55.55 14.78
C PRO A 136 76.33 56.42 14.71
N GLU A 137 76.83 56.69 13.49
CA GLU A 137 78.03 57.49 13.27
C GLU A 137 77.78 58.99 13.43
N ALA A 138 76.69 59.53 12.87
CA ALA A 138 76.34 60.94 13.04
C ALA A 138 75.93 61.27 14.49
N ASN A 139 75.31 60.30 15.17
CA ASN A 139 74.72 60.46 16.50
C ASN A 139 75.53 59.79 17.62
N SER A 140 76.81 59.46 17.39
CA SER A 140 77.68 58.88 18.42
C SER A 140 77.71 59.75 19.69
N GLY A 141 77.47 59.13 20.85
CA GLY A 141 77.35 59.78 22.16
C GLY A 141 76.04 60.54 22.40
N GLY A 142 75.01 60.33 21.55
CA GLY A 142 73.67 60.85 21.74
C GLY A 142 72.75 59.88 22.48
N GLN A 143 71.66 60.42 23.04
CA GLN A 143 70.61 59.68 23.73
C GLN A 143 69.31 59.74 22.91
N ILE A 144 68.63 58.61 22.77
CA ILE A 144 67.28 58.53 22.21
C ILE A 144 66.29 58.76 23.34
N LEU A 145 65.32 59.65 23.10
CA LEU A 145 64.21 59.92 23.99
C LEU A 145 62.89 59.69 23.23
N LEU A 146 62.02 58.85 23.78
CA LEU A 146 60.70 58.56 23.28
C LEU A 146 59.66 59.15 24.21
N GLU A 147 58.64 59.78 23.64
CA GLU A 147 57.46 60.24 24.34
C GLU A 147 56.25 59.51 23.75
N VAL A 148 55.53 58.75 24.58
CA VAL A 148 54.38 57.96 24.14
C VAL A 148 53.15 58.32 24.96
N ARG A 149 52.05 58.60 24.26
CA ARG A 149 50.73 58.90 24.84
C ARG A 149 49.66 58.14 24.04
N THR A 150 48.73 57.48 24.72
CA THR A 150 47.59 56.80 24.08
C THR A 150 46.38 56.78 25.00
N GLY A 151 45.18 56.92 24.44
CA GLY A 151 43.92 56.68 25.15
C GLY A 151 43.55 55.19 25.25
N GLY A 152 44.29 54.33 24.56
CA GLY A 152 44.18 52.87 24.57
C GLY A 152 45.04 52.18 25.63
N THR A 153 45.47 50.96 25.34
CA THR A 153 46.44 50.25 26.20
C THR A 153 47.85 50.75 25.87
N LEU A 154 48.55 51.29 26.87
CA LEU A 154 49.93 51.75 26.72
C LEU A 154 50.88 50.55 26.77
N ARG A 155 51.24 50.07 25.58
CA ARG A 155 52.21 49.00 25.35
C ARG A 155 53.24 49.46 24.32
N ILE A 156 54.52 49.33 24.66
CA ILE A 156 55.61 49.83 23.81
C ILE A 156 56.62 48.69 23.57
N PRO A 157 56.24 47.65 22.79
CA PRO A 157 57.16 46.58 22.45
C PRO A 157 58.20 47.14 21.48
N MET A 158 59.43 47.27 21.96
CA MET A 158 60.52 47.90 21.22
C MET A 158 61.58 46.87 20.84
N ALA A 159 62.13 47.01 19.63
CA ALA A 159 63.25 46.22 19.15
C ALA A 159 64.27 47.08 18.40
N LEU A 160 65.55 46.76 18.57
CA LEU A 160 66.64 47.39 17.84
C LEU A 160 67.10 46.45 16.72
N TRP A 161 67.24 46.99 15.52
CA TRP A 161 67.52 46.23 14.33
C TRP A 161 68.64 46.85 13.50
N ASN A 162 69.26 45.97 12.70
CA ASN A 162 69.81 46.39 11.44
C ASN A 162 68.69 46.49 10.40
N THR A 163 68.67 47.56 9.60
CA THR A 163 67.62 47.84 8.61
C THR A 163 67.39 46.67 7.64
N GLN A 164 68.46 46.03 7.14
CA GLN A 164 68.32 44.89 6.21
C GLN A 164 67.69 43.69 6.92
N ALA A 165 68.19 43.33 8.10
CA ALA A 165 67.66 42.20 8.88
C ALA A 165 66.19 42.39 9.26
N PHE A 166 65.79 43.62 9.58
CA PHE A 166 64.39 43.96 9.83
C PHE A 166 63.51 43.68 8.61
N PHE A 167 63.87 44.17 7.41
CA PHE A 167 63.05 43.96 6.22
C PHE A 167 63.01 42.50 5.76
N GLU A 168 64.10 41.73 5.97
CA GLU A 168 64.10 40.28 5.75
C GLU A 168 63.11 39.57 6.69
N HIS A 169 63.13 39.89 7.99
CA HIS A 169 62.19 39.36 8.99
C HIS A 169 60.74 39.77 8.69
N ALA A 170 60.51 41.06 8.40
CA ALA A 170 59.20 41.61 8.08
C ALA A 170 58.62 40.97 6.81
N SER A 171 59.43 40.70 5.78
CA SER A 171 59.00 40.02 4.57
C SER A 171 58.48 38.59 4.86
N ILE A 172 59.17 37.83 5.72
CA ILE A 172 58.72 36.49 6.12
C ILE A 172 57.38 36.59 6.87
N GLU A 173 57.27 37.55 7.78
CA GLU A 173 56.05 37.78 8.54
C GLU A 173 54.86 38.18 7.65
N GLU A 174 55.09 39.04 6.66
CA GLU A 174 54.08 39.45 5.67
C GLU A 174 53.64 38.28 4.78
N GLN A 175 54.56 37.40 4.38
CA GLN A 175 54.22 36.18 3.63
C GLN A 175 53.31 35.25 4.44
N LEU A 176 53.58 35.06 5.73
CA LEU A 176 52.73 34.27 6.62
C LEU A 176 51.32 34.87 6.75
N HIS A 177 51.23 36.19 6.93
CA HIS A 177 49.96 36.91 6.96
C HIS A 177 49.21 36.82 5.61
N ALA A 178 49.92 36.91 4.49
CA ALA A 178 49.32 36.79 3.15
C ALA A 178 48.71 35.40 2.93
N VAL A 179 49.41 34.32 3.33
CA VAL A 179 48.87 32.95 3.29
C VAL A 179 47.62 32.84 4.17
N TYR A 180 47.68 33.37 5.39
CA TYR A 180 46.56 33.38 6.32
C TYR A 180 45.33 34.11 5.77
N TYR A 181 45.49 35.34 5.27
CA TYR A 181 44.41 36.11 4.67
C TYR A 181 43.86 35.42 3.41
N GLY A 182 44.73 34.83 2.58
CA GLY A 182 44.33 34.06 1.40
C GLY A 182 43.43 32.87 1.73
N ILE A 183 43.71 32.13 2.81
CA ILE A 183 42.87 31.02 3.28
C ILE A 183 41.48 31.53 3.67
N LEU A 184 41.41 32.59 4.51
CA LEU A 184 40.12 33.14 4.96
C LEU A 184 39.29 33.70 3.80
N ILE A 185 39.92 34.44 2.89
CA ILE A 185 39.27 34.98 1.69
C ILE A 185 38.72 33.85 0.81
N SER A 186 39.48 32.76 0.64
CA SER A 186 39.03 31.59 -0.11
C SER A 186 37.80 30.92 0.53
N ILE A 187 37.80 30.78 1.86
CA ILE A 187 36.66 30.26 2.63
C ILE A 187 35.43 31.17 2.48
N ILE A 188 35.62 32.48 2.52
CA ILE A 188 34.56 33.47 2.31
C ILE A 188 33.93 33.30 0.92
N PHE A 189 34.73 33.28 -0.15
CA PHE A 189 34.21 33.13 -1.52
C PHE A 189 33.52 31.78 -1.74
N PHE A 190 34.09 30.69 -1.23
CA PHE A 190 33.47 29.36 -1.32
C PHE A 190 32.09 29.35 -0.65
N ASN A 191 31.98 29.84 0.59
CA ASN A 191 30.71 29.84 1.31
C ASN A 191 29.71 30.84 0.73
N LEU A 192 30.18 31.94 0.12
CA LEU A 192 29.32 32.88 -0.61
C LEU A 192 28.75 32.24 -1.88
N PHE A 193 29.55 31.49 -2.63
CA PHE A 193 29.07 30.70 -3.77
C PHE A 193 28.00 29.69 -3.33
N VAL A 194 28.25 28.95 -2.25
CA VAL A 194 27.28 28.00 -1.69
C VAL A 194 26.01 28.72 -1.22
N PHE A 195 26.13 29.91 -0.61
CA PHE A 195 24.98 30.74 -0.25
C PHE A 195 24.14 31.13 -1.48
N PHE A 196 24.75 31.56 -2.58
CA PHE A 196 23.99 31.91 -3.79
C PHE A 196 23.27 30.69 -4.40
N ALA A 197 23.89 29.51 -4.32
CA ALA A 197 23.32 28.26 -4.81
C ALA A 197 22.16 27.74 -3.94
N LEU A 198 22.25 27.87 -2.61
CA LEU A 198 21.30 27.25 -1.67
C LEU A 198 20.33 28.22 -1.02
N ARG A 199 20.66 29.51 -0.97
CA ARG A 199 19.90 30.58 -0.29
C ARG A 199 19.66 30.34 1.20
N GLU A 200 20.53 29.56 1.85
CA GLU A 200 20.46 29.29 3.29
C GLU A 200 21.26 30.33 4.10
N LYS A 201 20.60 30.96 5.09
CA LYS A 201 21.17 32.06 5.87
C LYS A 201 22.42 31.68 6.68
N VAL A 202 22.58 30.40 7.07
CA VAL A 202 23.75 29.92 7.81
C VAL A 202 25.06 30.23 7.09
N TYR A 203 25.10 30.09 5.77
CA TYR A 203 26.29 30.36 4.96
C TYR A 203 26.59 31.86 4.88
N LEU A 204 25.54 32.69 4.78
CA LEU A 204 25.70 34.14 4.79
C LEU A 204 26.23 34.64 6.15
N PHE A 205 25.67 34.16 7.26
CA PHE A 205 26.18 34.52 8.58
C PHE A 205 27.61 34.05 8.81
N TYR A 206 27.96 32.86 8.29
CA TYR A 206 29.35 32.39 8.33
C TYR A 206 30.29 33.29 7.53
N VAL A 207 29.92 33.66 6.30
CA VAL A 207 30.67 34.61 5.47
C VAL A 207 30.88 35.94 6.19
N LEU A 208 29.81 36.52 6.76
CA LEU A 208 29.89 37.78 7.49
C LEU A 208 30.74 37.66 8.76
N SER A 209 30.67 36.52 9.45
CA SER A 209 31.50 36.22 10.61
C SER A 209 32.98 36.16 10.24
N THR A 210 33.35 35.36 9.24
CA THR A 210 34.74 35.20 8.78
C THR A 210 35.29 36.51 8.20
N LEU A 211 34.48 37.25 7.44
CA LEU A 211 34.86 38.57 6.91
C LEU A 211 35.12 39.58 8.04
N SER A 212 34.25 39.61 9.06
CA SER A 212 34.43 40.52 10.19
C SER A 212 35.64 40.14 11.04
N TYR A 213 35.94 38.84 11.15
CA TYR A 213 37.16 38.37 11.79
C TYR A 213 38.43 38.70 10.99
N LEU A 214 38.39 38.55 9.66
CA LEU A 214 39.47 38.99 8.76
C LEU A 214 39.75 40.49 8.93
N LEU A 215 38.70 41.32 8.98
CA LEU A 215 38.81 42.75 9.25
C LEU A 215 39.35 43.03 10.66
N LEU A 216 38.93 42.29 11.68
CA LEU A 216 39.45 42.42 13.05
C LEU A 216 40.96 42.17 13.09
N ILE A 217 41.44 41.06 12.55
CA ILE A 217 42.87 40.74 12.53
C ILE A 217 43.65 41.75 11.68
N GLY A 218 43.10 42.17 10.54
CA GLY A 218 43.69 43.22 9.72
C GLY A 218 43.82 44.56 10.45
N ASN A 219 42.84 44.91 11.30
CA ASN A 219 42.90 46.11 12.13
C ASN A 219 43.92 45.99 13.26
N LEU A 220 43.90 44.89 14.02
CA LEU A 220 44.82 44.66 15.13
C LEU A 220 46.30 44.67 14.71
N ASN A 221 46.57 44.23 13.48
CA ASN A 221 47.92 44.23 12.90
C ASN A 221 48.28 45.54 12.17
N GLY A 222 47.38 46.53 12.09
CA GLY A 222 47.61 47.80 11.38
C GLY A 222 47.54 47.71 9.84
N THR A 223 47.36 46.51 9.28
CA THR A 223 47.30 46.26 7.83
C THR A 223 46.16 47.02 7.15
N THR A 224 44.99 47.12 7.79
CA THR A 224 43.84 47.83 7.22
C THR A 224 44.09 49.34 7.12
N PHE A 225 44.78 49.93 8.11
CA PHE A 225 45.14 51.33 8.07
C PHE A 225 46.13 51.60 6.93
N GLN A 226 47.15 50.75 6.79
CA GLN A 226 48.14 50.86 5.72
C GLN A 226 47.54 50.72 4.31
N LEU A 227 46.61 49.77 4.10
CA LEU A 227 46.15 49.39 2.76
C LEU A 227 44.81 50.00 2.33
N ILE A 228 43.86 50.20 3.26
CA ILE A 228 42.46 50.52 2.91
C ILE A 228 42.17 52.01 3.11
N TRP A 229 42.65 52.61 4.19
CA TRP A 229 42.37 54.02 4.52
C TRP A 229 43.57 54.78 5.12
N PRO A 230 44.74 54.80 4.44
CA PRO A 230 45.97 55.39 4.98
C PRO A 230 45.87 56.90 5.30
N GLU A 231 44.99 57.62 4.60
CA GLU A 231 44.83 59.07 4.76
C GLU A 231 43.81 59.47 5.85
N SER A 232 43.08 58.51 6.43
CA SER A 232 41.93 58.81 7.30
C SER A 232 42.04 58.16 8.70
N PRO A 233 42.78 58.79 9.63
CA PRO A 233 42.89 58.36 11.03
C PRO A 233 41.55 58.19 11.75
N ALA A 234 40.59 59.09 11.48
CA ALA A 234 39.26 59.02 12.08
C ALA A 234 38.52 57.74 11.69
N LEU A 235 38.61 57.35 10.41
CA LEU A 235 38.03 56.09 9.92
C LEU A 235 38.73 54.89 10.54
N HIS A 236 40.05 54.94 10.71
CA HIS A 236 40.80 53.89 11.40
C HIS A 236 40.33 53.70 12.85
N SER A 237 40.19 54.79 13.62
CA SER A 237 39.73 54.72 15.01
C SER A 237 38.30 54.15 15.12
N HIS A 238 37.37 54.63 14.29
CA HIS A 238 35.99 54.13 14.28
C HIS A 238 35.89 52.66 13.85
N THR A 239 36.65 52.25 12.83
CA THR A 239 36.65 50.86 12.38
C THR A 239 37.29 49.92 13.39
N THR A 240 38.35 50.33 14.08
CA THR A 240 38.96 49.58 15.18
C THR A 240 37.96 49.34 16.33
N LEU A 241 37.20 50.37 16.74
CA LEU A 241 36.16 50.24 17.75
C LEU A 241 35.02 49.31 17.32
N ALA A 242 34.61 49.37 16.05
CA ALA A 242 33.49 48.58 15.53
C ALA A 242 33.88 47.13 15.16
N ALA A 243 35.16 46.85 14.85
CA ALA A 243 35.59 45.55 14.32
C ALA A 243 35.34 44.38 15.29
N ILE A 244 35.69 44.54 16.57
CA ILE A 244 35.48 43.52 17.61
C ILE A 244 33.99 43.17 17.76
N PRO A 245 33.08 44.12 18.06
CA PRO A 245 31.68 43.79 18.29
C PRO A 245 30.98 43.30 17.02
N LEU A 246 31.35 43.81 15.83
CA LEU A 246 30.82 43.28 14.56
C LEU A 246 31.22 41.81 14.35
N ALA A 247 32.49 41.46 14.58
CA ALA A 247 32.93 40.07 14.51
C ALA A 247 32.12 39.16 15.45
N ILE A 248 31.87 39.61 16.68
CA ILE A 248 31.07 38.87 17.66
C ILE A 248 29.61 38.75 17.26
N ILE A 249 28.99 39.83 16.77
CA ILE A 249 27.58 39.83 16.35
C ILE A 249 27.36 38.77 15.27
N PHE A 250 28.15 38.79 14.20
CA PHE A 250 27.97 37.82 13.12
C PHE A 250 28.33 36.40 13.54
N THR A 251 29.32 36.25 14.42
CA THR A 251 29.64 34.97 15.05
C THR A 251 28.46 34.40 15.85
N LEU A 252 27.83 35.22 16.69
CA LEU A 252 26.66 34.82 17.48
C LEU A 252 25.50 34.44 16.56
N LEU A 253 25.21 35.26 15.53
CA LEU A 253 24.17 34.96 14.54
C LEU A 253 24.44 33.67 13.78
N PHE A 254 25.70 33.42 13.41
CA PHE A 254 26.13 32.16 12.81
C PHE A 254 25.88 30.99 13.77
N ALA A 255 26.37 31.05 15.01
CA ALA A 255 26.20 29.99 15.99
C ALA A 255 24.73 29.66 16.26
N ARG A 256 23.88 30.69 16.32
CA ARG A 256 22.42 30.56 16.48
C ARG A 256 21.79 29.73 15.36
N ASP A 257 22.14 30.01 14.11
CA ASP A 257 21.58 29.35 12.93
C ASP A 257 22.20 27.96 12.71
N PHE A 258 23.52 27.85 12.87
CA PHE A 258 24.28 26.61 12.74
C PHE A 258 23.83 25.54 13.74
N LEU A 259 23.62 25.91 15.00
CA LEU A 259 23.11 25.02 16.05
C LEU A 259 21.57 24.91 16.05
N ASN A 260 20.90 25.67 15.18
CA ASN A 260 19.44 25.75 15.06
C ASN A 260 18.76 25.95 16.44
N LEU A 261 19.21 26.96 17.18
CA LEU A 261 18.80 27.17 18.57
C LEU A 261 17.32 27.55 18.71
N ILE A 262 16.69 28.07 17.66
CA ILE A 262 15.25 28.38 17.65
C ILE A 262 14.44 27.12 18.00
N LYS A 263 14.81 25.98 17.40
CA LYS A 263 14.13 24.70 17.64
C LYS A 263 14.78 23.90 18.76
N ASN A 264 16.12 23.91 18.84
CA ASN A 264 16.87 23.01 19.71
C ASN A 264 17.20 23.58 21.11
N GLY A 265 16.93 24.85 21.38
CA GLY A 265 17.34 25.49 22.64
C GLY A 265 16.81 26.91 22.79
N PRO A 266 15.49 27.12 22.97
CA PRO A 266 14.87 28.44 22.93
C PRO A 266 15.41 29.40 24.00
N THR A 267 15.76 28.90 25.19
CA THR A 267 16.40 29.70 26.25
C THR A 267 17.77 30.20 25.82
N LEU A 268 18.62 29.31 25.28
CA LEU A 268 19.94 29.68 24.76
C LEU A 268 19.84 30.64 23.58
N ASN A 269 18.84 30.46 22.71
CA ASN A 269 18.53 31.40 21.64
C ASN A 269 18.22 32.82 22.17
N ARG A 270 17.43 32.95 23.24
CA ARG A 270 17.12 34.26 23.85
C ARG A 270 18.37 34.89 24.48
N ILE A 271 19.17 34.11 25.20
CA ILE A 271 20.44 34.59 25.78
C ILE A 271 21.36 35.11 24.67
N LEU A 272 21.56 34.32 23.61
CA LEU A 272 22.41 34.69 22.49
C LEU A 272 21.91 35.97 21.79
N LEU A 273 20.59 36.10 21.56
CA LEU A 273 20.03 37.34 21.00
C LEU A 273 20.21 38.55 21.93
N GLY A 274 20.15 38.35 23.25
CA GLY A 274 20.50 39.40 24.22
C GLY A 274 21.94 39.87 24.06
N PHE A 275 22.88 38.94 23.85
CA PHE A 275 24.28 39.27 23.56
C PHE A 275 24.49 39.96 22.21
N VAL A 276 23.73 39.59 21.18
CA VAL A 276 23.72 40.31 19.91
C VAL A 276 23.27 41.76 20.11
N PHE A 277 22.17 41.97 20.87
CA PHE A 277 21.69 43.32 21.17
C PHE A 277 22.70 44.12 22.01
N LEU A 278 23.33 43.51 23.00
CA LEU A 278 24.37 44.16 23.81
C LEU A 278 25.57 44.59 22.95
N ASN A 279 26.05 43.74 22.04
CA ASN A 279 27.15 44.11 21.14
C ASN A 279 26.72 45.16 20.08
N LEU A 280 25.46 45.17 19.64
CA LEU A 280 24.95 46.26 18.81
C LEU A 280 24.90 47.58 19.58
N ALA A 281 24.49 47.52 20.85
CA ALA A 281 24.50 48.68 21.74
C ALA A 281 25.93 49.19 21.99
N THR A 282 26.95 48.33 22.07
CA THR A 282 28.35 48.77 22.18
C THR A 282 28.85 49.46 20.92
N VAL A 283 28.50 48.98 19.72
CA VAL A 283 28.81 49.68 18.45
C VAL A 283 28.19 51.08 18.45
N PHE A 284 26.92 51.18 18.83
CA PHE A 284 26.20 52.44 18.87
C PHE A 284 26.79 53.39 19.91
N ALA A 285 27.00 52.92 21.14
CA ALA A 285 27.58 53.72 22.23
C ALA A 285 29.01 54.18 21.91
N GLY A 286 29.81 53.34 21.25
CA GLY A 286 31.18 53.67 20.84
C GLY A 286 31.26 54.80 19.81
N SER A 287 30.15 55.17 19.16
CA SER A 287 30.10 56.33 18.26
C SER A 287 29.97 57.67 19.01
N PHE A 288 29.58 57.64 20.29
CA PHE A 288 29.33 58.85 21.10
C PHE A 288 30.18 58.93 22.37
N ALA A 289 30.71 57.80 22.85
CA ALA A 289 31.53 57.73 24.06
C ALA A 289 33.00 58.08 23.77
N GLU A 290 33.72 58.53 24.81
CA GLU A 290 35.17 58.67 24.75
C GLU A 290 35.84 57.33 24.40
N TYR A 291 36.85 57.38 23.53
CA TYR A 291 37.54 56.22 22.97
C TYR A 291 37.99 55.21 24.05
N SER A 292 38.61 55.70 25.14
CA SER A 292 39.12 54.88 26.24
C SER A 292 38.02 54.10 26.99
N SER A 293 36.83 54.68 27.12
CA SER A 293 35.67 54.03 27.75
C SER A 293 35.02 53.04 26.78
N ALA A 294 34.91 53.41 25.50
CA ALA A 294 34.33 52.58 24.45
C ALA A 294 35.14 51.29 24.20
N ILE A 295 36.46 51.37 24.13
CA ILE A 295 37.32 50.20 23.89
C ILE A 295 37.28 49.23 25.08
N ARG A 296 37.28 49.73 26.33
CA ARG A 296 37.17 48.90 27.54
C ARG A 296 35.85 48.14 27.59
N LEU A 297 34.74 48.81 27.30
CA LEU A 297 33.41 48.18 27.21
C LEU A 297 33.38 47.11 26.10
N THR A 298 33.96 47.42 24.95
CA THR A 298 34.03 46.52 23.80
C THR A 298 34.80 45.24 24.11
N VAL A 299 35.99 45.36 24.73
CA VAL A 299 36.81 44.20 25.14
C VAL A 299 36.10 43.37 26.21
N ALA A 300 35.46 44.02 27.19
CA ALA A 300 34.69 43.31 28.23
C ALA A 300 33.53 42.50 27.63
N MET A 301 32.77 43.10 26.71
CA MET A 301 31.70 42.41 26.00
C MET A 301 32.23 41.27 25.10
N ALA A 302 33.41 41.43 24.51
CA ALA A 302 34.06 40.40 23.71
C ALA A 302 34.42 39.15 24.51
N LEU A 303 35.00 39.33 25.69
CA LEU A 303 35.34 38.22 26.59
C LEU A 303 34.08 37.45 27.00
N LEU A 304 33.03 38.15 27.45
CA LEU A 304 31.79 37.51 27.87
C LEU A 304 31.09 36.77 26.72
N SER A 305 31.09 37.36 25.52
CA SER A 305 30.52 36.74 24.33
C SER A 305 31.30 35.50 23.88
N THR A 306 32.64 35.53 23.98
CA THR A 306 33.51 34.40 23.63
C THR A 306 33.31 33.22 24.58
N VAL A 307 33.16 33.48 25.88
CA VAL A 307 32.81 32.45 26.86
C VAL A 307 31.47 31.80 26.51
N LEU A 308 30.46 32.61 26.20
CA LEU A 308 29.15 32.11 25.76
C LEU A 308 29.29 31.21 24.52
N LEU A 309 29.97 31.69 23.48
CA LEU A 309 30.19 30.94 22.23
C LEU A 309 30.93 29.61 22.44
N THR A 310 31.84 29.56 23.42
CA THR A 310 32.58 28.34 23.77
C THR A 310 31.70 27.33 24.50
N VAL A 311 30.78 27.79 25.36
CA VAL A 311 29.96 26.94 26.23
C VAL A 311 28.70 26.40 25.52
N ILE A 312 28.12 27.14 24.57
CA ILE A 312 26.88 26.71 23.89
C ILE A 312 27.04 25.42 23.09
N GLY A 313 28.22 25.17 22.52
CA GLY A 313 28.54 23.96 21.78
C GLY A 313 28.42 22.70 22.65
N PRO A 314 29.24 22.57 23.72
CA PRO A 314 29.17 21.46 24.66
C PRO A 314 27.78 21.23 25.23
N LEU A 315 27.06 22.29 25.62
CA LEU A 315 25.70 22.19 26.16
C LEU A 315 24.72 21.53 25.17
N GLN A 316 24.80 21.90 23.89
CA GLN A 316 23.94 21.32 22.84
C GLN A 316 24.41 19.92 22.43
N TRP A 317 25.72 19.65 22.51
CA TRP A 317 26.26 18.32 22.22
C TRP A 317 25.82 17.30 23.27
N MET A 318 25.85 17.66 24.56
CA MET A 318 25.33 16.81 25.66
C MET A 318 23.83 16.50 25.50
N ARG A 319 23.07 17.33 24.78
CA ARG A 319 21.66 17.09 24.42
C ARG A 319 21.49 16.17 23.20
N GLY A 320 22.53 15.48 22.77
CA GLY A 320 22.51 14.50 21.69
C GLY A 320 22.50 15.09 20.27
N LYS A 321 22.86 16.38 20.10
CA LYS A 321 22.89 17.02 18.77
C LYS A 321 24.25 16.82 18.11
N PRO A 322 24.34 16.05 17.00
CA PRO A 322 25.64 15.70 16.41
C PRO A 322 26.34 16.92 15.76
N GLN A 323 25.59 17.90 15.26
CA GLN A 323 26.14 19.13 14.68
C GLN A 323 26.88 19.97 15.72
N ALA A 324 26.49 19.90 16.99
CA ALA A 324 27.13 20.66 18.06
C ALA A 324 28.55 20.16 18.39
N GLY A 325 28.87 18.89 18.08
CA GLY A 325 30.23 18.37 18.25
C GLY A 325 31.25 19.06 17.33
N TYR A 326 30.93 19.23 16.05
CA TYR A 326 31.78 19.96 15.10
C TYR A 326 31.99 21.40 15.52
N TYR A 327 30.91 22.08 15.90
CA TYR A 327 30.98 23.45 16.42
C TYR A 327 31.88 23.54 17.66
N THR A 328 31.73 22.62 18.61
CA THR A 328 32.51 22.61 19.86
C THR A 328 34.00 22.48 19.61
N ILE A 329 34.40 21.59 18.71
CA ILE A 329 35.82 21.38 18.39
C ILE A 329 36.39 22.61 17.67
N ALA A 330 35.65 23.14 16.70
CA ALA A 330 36.06 24.32 15.93
C ALA A 330 36.21 25.56 16.83
N TRP A 331 35.18 25.88 17.62
CA TRP A 331 35.22 27.00 18.56
C TRP A 331 36.22 26.78 19.70
N GLY A 332 36.40 25.55 20.16
CA GLY A 332 37.43 25.21 21.13
C GLY A 332 38.83 25.58 20.65
N ALA A 333 39.15 25.33 19.37
CA ALA A 333 40.43 25.70 18.78
C ALA A 333 40.65 27.22 18.72
N LEU A 334 39.63 27.98 18.28
CA LEU A 334 39.70 29.44 18.24
C LEU A 334 39.79 30.06 19.63
N SER A 335 38.96 29.62 20.57
CA SER A 335 38.98 30.11 21.95
C SER A 335 40.30 29.79 22.67
N LEU A 336 40.86 28.60 22.46
CA LEU A 336 42.18 28.24 22.98
C LEU A 336 43.27 29.12 22.36
N GLY A 337 43.23 29.33 21.04
CA GLY A 337 44.17 30.19 20.33
C GLY A 337 44.15 31.63 20.85
N GLY A 338 42.96 32.19 21.07
CA GLY A 338 42.77 33.51 21.67
C GLY A 338 43.28 33.58 23.11
N ALA A 339 43.01 32.57 23.93
CA ALA A 339 43.48 32.51 25.31
C ALA A 339 45.02 32.44 25.40
N VAL A 340 45.67 31.63 24.56
CA VAL A 340 47.14 31.53 24.49
C VAL A 340 47.76 32.85 24.03
N THR A 341 47.19 33.48 23.01
CA THR A 341 47.66 34.78 22.50
C THR A 341 47.54 35.87 23.58
N GLY A 342 46.42 35.89 24.32
CA GLY A 342 46.23 36.76 25.48
C GLY A 342 47.27 36.51 26.56
N ALA A 343 47.45 35.25 26.98
CA ALA A 343 48.42 34.88 28.02
C ALA A 343 49.87 35.23 27.63
N SER A 344 50.25 35.04 26.36
CA SER A 344 51.57 35.45 25.86
C SER A 344 51.72 36.97 25.85
N THR A 345 50.67 37.71 25.47
CA THR A 345 50.67 39.18 25.47
C THR A 345 50.85 39.77 26.87
N TYR A 346 50.32 39.10 27.91
CA TYR A 346 50.51 39.50 29.32
C TYR A 346 51.79 38.94 29.95
N GLY A 347 52.66 38.29 29.18
CA GLY A 347 53.92 37.73 29.69
C GLY A 347 53.77 36.49 30.56
N LEU A 348 52.58 35.88 30.63
CA LEU A 348 52.34 34.64 31.36
C LEU A 348 52.89 33.41 30.62
N LEU A 349 53.08 33.52 29.31
CA LEU A 349 53.66 32.48 28.45
C LEU A 349 54.84 33.05 27.64
N PRO A 350 55.88 32.24 27.39
CA PRO A 350 57.01 32.67 26.57
C PRO A 350 56.55 32.99 25.15
N THR A 351 57.13 34.04 24.56
CA THR A 351 56.90 34.43 23.18
C THR A 351 57.71 33.52 22.25
N ASN A 352 57.01 32.74 21.44
CA ASN A 352 57.57 31.93 20.37
C ASN A 352 56.58 31.93 19.19
N PHE A 353 56.94 31.29 18.09
CA PHE A 353 56.07 31.22 16.91
C PHE A 353 54.64 30.74 17.26
N ILE A 354 54.53 29.65 18.04
CA ILE A 354 53.22 29.06 18.37
C ILE A 354 52.41 30.02 19.21
N THR A 355 52.96 30.59 20.28
CA THR A 355 52.24 31.50 21.17
C THR A 355 51.90 32.84 20.51
N THR A 356 52.72 33.29 19.56
CA THR A 356 52.50 34.52 18.77
C THR A 356 51.37 34.36 17.76
N TYR A 357 51.32 33.23 17.05
CA TYR A 357 50.33 32.98 15.99
C TYR A 357 49.17 32.05 16.43
N SER A 358 49.02 31.81 17.73
CA SER A 358 48.03 30.86 18.28
C SER A 358 46.60 31.20 17.88
N MET A 359 46.23 32.48 17.88
CA MET A 359 44.90 32.93 17.46
C MET A 359 44.67 32.69 15.96
N GLN A 360 45.64 33.00 15.10
CA GLN A 360 45.57 32.78 13.66
C GLN A 360 45.44 31.28 13.36
N ILE A 361 46.28 30.44 13.98
CA ILE A 361 46.21 28.97 13.85
C ILE A 361 44.83 28.45 14.29
N GLY A 362 44.35 28.88 15.47
CA GLY A 362 43.03 28.51 15.99
C GLY A 362 41.90 28.90 15.05
N SER A 363 41.96 30.08 14.43
CA SER A 363 40.95 30.55 13.47
C SER A 363 40.98 29.80 12.14
N VAL A 364 42.15 29.41 11.62
CA VAL A 364 42.23 28.57 10.39
C VAL A 364 41.64 27.19 10.64
N ILE A 365 41.94 26.60 11.82
CA ILE A 365 41.38 25.31 12.23
C ILE A 365 39.86 25.42 12.37
N GLU A 366 39.37 26.43 13.08
CA GLU A 366 37.93 26.71 13.23
C GLU A 366 37.26 26.83 11.85
N ALA A 367 37.82 27.68 10.98
CA ALA A 367 37.20 27.97 9.71
C ALA A 367 37.16 26.74 8.79
N THR A 368 38.24 25.96 8.78
CA THR A 368 38.32 24.71 8.01
C THR A 368 37.33 23.67 8.53
N LEU A 369 37.23 23.50 9.84
CA LEU A 369 36.31 22.52 10.46
C LEU A 369 34.83 22.90 10.24
N ILE A 370 34.49 24.19 10.36
CA ILE A 370 33.14 24.67 10.08
C ILE A 370 32.78 24.52 8.60
N ALA A 371 33.69 24.88 7.68
CA ALA A 371 33.47 24.68 6.24
C ALA A 371 33.22 23.20 5.91
N LEU A 372 34.00 22.29 6.51
CA LEU A 372 33.78 20.85 6.35
C LEU A 372 32.45 20.38 6.96
N ALA A 373 32.06 20.92 8.12
CA ALA A 373 30.81 20.58 8.78
C ALA A 373 29.59 21.06 7.97
N LEU A 374 29.67 22.25 7.37
CA LEU A 374 28.66 22.80 6.45
C LEU A 374 28.55 21.92 5.19
N ALA A 375 29.68 21.52 4.58
CA ALA A 375 29.68 20.61 3.44
C ALA A 375 29.04 19.25 3.78
N ALA A 376 29.34 18.70 4.95
CA ALA A 376 28.77 17.44 5.42
C ALA A 376 27.26 17.55 5.76
N ARG A 377 26.78 18.74 6.12
CA ARG A 377 25.34 19.02 6.28
C ARG A 377 24.65 19.04 4.92
N LEU A 378 25.21 19.74 3.94
CA LEU A 378 24.68 19.82 2.57
C LEU A 378 24.54 18.44 1.93
N TYR A 379 25.56 17.59 2.07
CA TYR A 379 25.55 16.25 1.51
C TYR A 379 24.38 15.41 2.05
N ARG A 380 24.16 15.44 3.36
CA ARG A 380 23.05 14.71 4.00
C ARG A 380 21.69 15.22 3.58
N GLU A 381 21.47 16.53 3.56
CA GLU A 381 20.17 17.09 3.18
C GLU A 381 19.79 16.78 1.72
N ARG A 382 20.78 16.64 0.83
CA ARG A 382 20.56 16.20 -0.55
C ARG A 382 20.16 14.73 -0.63
N GLU A 383 20.81 13.88 0.15
CA GLU A 383 20.52 12.44 0.21
C GLU A 383 19.09 12.19 0.69
N ASP A 384 18.68 12.84 1.80
CA ASP A 384 17.32 12.73 2.36
C ASP A 384 16.23 13.18 1.35
N LYS A 385 16.49 14.26 0.59
CA LYS A 385 15.56 14.77 -0.43
C LYS A 385 15.40 13.82 -1.61
N VAL A 386 16.46 13.11 -1.99
CA VAL A 386 16.41 12.12 -3.08
C VAL A 386 15.61 10.90 -2.65
N GLU A 387 15.89 10.37 -1.45
CA GLU A 387 15.18 9.21 -0.90
C GLU A 387 13.67 9.47 -0.76
N ALA A 388 13.29 10.65 -0.26
CA ALA A 388 11.88 11.05 -0.16
C ALA A 388 11.18 11.08 -1.54
N ARG A 389 11.87 11.53 -2.59
CA ARG A 389 11.31 11.62 -3.94
C ARG A 389 11.17 10.25 -4.61
N GLU A 390 12.11 9.34 -4.38
CA GLU A 390 12.02 7.95 -4.83
C GLU A 390 10.86 7.21 -4.13
N ALA A 391 10.69 7.43 -2.83
CA ALA A 391 9.56 6.88 -2.07
C ALA A 391 8.21 7.38 -2.63
N GLU A 392 8.10 8.67 -2.95
CA GLU A 392 6.88 9.24 -3.55
C GLU A 392 6.58 8.62 -4.93
N LEU A 393 7.58 8.52 -5.81
CA LEU A 393 7.42 7.91 -7.14
C LEU A 393 7.01 6.43 -7.05
N SER A 394 7.62 5.66 -6.14
CA SER A 394 7.27 4.25 -5.94
C SER A 394 5.85 4.09 -5.41
N ALA A 395 5.39 4.95 -4.51
CA ALA A 395 4.03 4.95 -3.99
C ALA A 395 3.00 5.25 -5.09
N MET A 396 3.28 6.22 -5.97
CA MET A 396 2.43 6.52 -7.12
C MET A 396 2.36 5.33 -8.10
N ALA A 397 3.49 4.69 -8.39
CA ALA A 397 3.55 3.52 -9.26
C ALA A 397 2.74 2.34 -8.68
N ALA A 398 2.86 2.09 -7.37
CA ALA A 398 2.11 1.05 -6.68
C ALA A 398 0.60 1.30 -6.73
N LYS A 399 0.17 2.55 -6.48
CA LYS A 399 -1.25 2.95 -6.59
C LYS A 399 -1.80 2.70 -7.99
N ARG A 400 -1.10 3.15 -9.03
CA ARG A 400 -1.52 2.95 -10.43
C ARG A 400 -1.61 1.48 -10.81
N SER A 401 -0.66 0.65 -10.35
CA SER A 401 -0.72 -0.80 -10.57
C SER A 401 -1.92 -1.44 -9.88
N ALA A 402 -2.28 -0.99 -8.67
CA ALA A 402 -3.45 -1.49 -7.95
C ALA A 402 -4.76 -1.11 -8.68
N GLU A 403 -4.87 0.13 -9.17
CA GLU A 403 -6.03 0.59 -9.95
C GLU A 403 -6.22 -0.24 -11.23
N LEU A 404 -5.14 -0.50 -11.99
CA LEU A 404 -5.22 -1.34 -13.19
C LEU A 404 -5.67 -2.77 -12.87
N LYS A 405 -5.16 -3.37 -11.79
CA LYS A 405 -5.59 -4.71 -11.34
C LYS A 405 -7.06 -4.74 -10.91
N LEU A 406 -7.55 -3.68 -10.29
CA LEU A 406 -8.97 -3.57 -9.91
C LEU A 406 -9.86 -3.55 -11.15
N ILE A 407 -9.49 -2.80 -12.19
CA ILE A 407 -10.23 -2.76 -13.46
C ILE A 407 -10.20 -4.14 -14.14
N GLU A 408 -9.03 -4.79 -14.17
CA GLU A 408 -8.88 -6.13 -14.76
C GLU A 408 -9.79 -7.14 -14.05
N ASN A 409 -9.78 -7.18 -12.71
CA ASN A 409 -10.64 -8.05 -11.91
C ASN A 409 -12.13 -7.70 -12.02
N ALA A 410 -12.48 -6.43 -12.27
CA ALA A 410 -13.87 -6.01 -12.43
C ALA A 410 -14.48 -6.46 -13.76
N LEU A 411 -13.67 -6.70 -14.80
CA LEU A 411 -14.14 -7.02 -16.16
C LEU A 411 -13.75 -8.41 -16.66
N HIS A 412 -12.81 -9.09 -16.00
CA HIS A 412 -12.35 -10.42 -16.39
C HIS A 412 -12.40 -11.39 -15.21
N ASN A 413 -12.56 -12.67 -15.53
CA ASN A 413 -12.43 -13.75 -14.56
C ASN A 413 -10.92 -13.97 -14.27
N PRO A 414 -10.47 -13.90 -13.00
CA PRO A 414 -9.05 -13.96 -12.66
C PRO A 414 -8.41 -15.33 -12.92
N LEU A 415 -9.20 -16.40 -12.97
CA LEU A 415 -8.71 -17.75 -13.24
C LEU A 415 -8.59 -18.01 -14.75
N THR A 416 -9.64 -17.74 -15.51
CA THR A 416 -9.66 -18.07 -16.95
C THR A 416 -9.10 -16.96 -17.85
N GLY A 417 -9.05 -15.72 -17.35
CA GLY A 417 -8.69 -14.52 -18.11
C GLY A 417 -9.73 -14.10 -19.15
N LEU A 418 -10.88 -14.78 -19.24
CA LEU A 418 -11.99 -14.40 -20.12
C LEU A 418 -12.76 -13.20 -19.53
N PRO A 419 -13.48 -12.42 -20.35
CA PRO A 419 -14.47 -11.46 -19.87
C PRO A 419 -15.40 -12.11 -18.85
N ASN A 420 -15.68 -11.43 -17.73
CA ASN A 420 -16.61 -11.94 -16.73
C ASN A 420 -18.07 -11.62 -17.10
N ARG A 421 -19.00 -12.06 -16.26
CA ARG A 421 -20.44 -11.80 -16.42
C ARG A 421 -20.77 -10.33 -16.64
N THR A 422 -20.20 -9.42 -15.84
CA THR A 422 -20.45 -7.98 -15.96
C THR A 422 -20.04 -7.47 -17.34
N SER A 423 -18.85 -7.85 -17.82
CA SER A 423 -18.37 -7.50 -19.15
C SER A 423 -19.27 -8.08 -20.25
N PHE A 424 -19.71 -9.33 -20.11
CA PHE A 424 -20.61 -9.96 -21.07
C PHE A 424 -21.98 -9.27 -21.15
N GLU A 425 -22.59 -8.96 -20.01
CA GLU A 425 -23.88 -8.27 -19.94
C GLU A 425 -23.82 -6.88 -20.58
N MET A 426 -22.76 -6.11 -20.31
CA MET A 426 -22.54 -4.80 -20.95
C MET A 426 -22.43 -4.94 -22.47
N GLN A 427 -21.65 -5.90 -22.95
CA GLN A 427 -21.43 -6.09 -24.38
C GLN A 427 -22.69 -6.59 -25.11
N VAL A 428 -23.44 -7.51 -24.51
CA VAL A 428 -24.74 -7.95 -25.06
C VAL A 428 -25.71 -6.78 -25.08
N SER A 429 -25.77 -5.98 -24.01
CA SER A 429 -26.60 -4.78 -23.96
C SER A 429 -26.24 -3.82 -25.08
N ASP A 430 -24.96 -3.50 -25.26
CA ASP A 430 -24.50 -2.59 -26.33
C ASP A 430 -24.87 -3.11 -27.72
N LEU A 431 -24.72 -4.42 -27.98
CA LEU A 431 -25.12 -5.05 -29.24
C LEU A 431 -26.62 -4.92 -29.51
N LEU A 432 -27.45 -5.16 -28.49
CA LEU A 432 -28.91 -5.04 -28.60
C LEU A 432 -29.36 -3.59 -28.85
N HIS A 433 -28.68 -2.61 -28.26
CA HIS A 433 -28.96 -1.19 -28.50
C HIS A 433 -28.50 -0.72 -29.89
N GLN A 434 -27.35 -1.20 -30.37
CA GLN A 434 -26.80 -0.80 -31.68
C GLN A 434 -27.58 -1.40 -32.86
N ALA A 435 -28.13 -2.60 -32.69
CA ALA A 435 -28.84 -3.31 -33.76
C ALA A 435 -30.09 -4.03 -33.23
N PRO A 436 -31.14 -3.29 -32.82
CA PRO A 436 -32.36 -3.88 -32.23
C PRO A 436 -33.12 -4.78 -33.21
N ASP A 437 -33.03 -4.50 -34.51
CA ASP A 437 -33.72 -5.27 -35.56
C ASP A 437 -32.98 -6.56 -35.96
N LYS A 438 -31.75 -6.78 -35.48
CA LYS A 438 -30.99 -8.00 -35.75
C LYS A 438 -31.28 -9.09 -34.71
N ARG A 439 -31.43 -10.33 -35.18
CA ARG A 439 -31.60 -11.49 -34.30
C ARG A 439 -30.26 -11.93 -33.74
N HIS A 440 -30.07 -11.71 -32.44
CA HIS A 440 -28.88 -12.14 -31.71
C HIS A 440 -29.20 -13.37 -30.85
N GLY A 441 -28.38 -14.42 -30.96
CA GLY A 441 -28.46 -15.61 -30.11
C GLY A 441 -27.46 -15.53 -28.96
N VAL A 442 -27.94 -15.50 -27.73
CA VAL A 442 -27.13 -15.70 -26.53
C VAL A 442 -27.05 -17.20 -26.26
N VAL A 443 -25.83 -17.73 -26.26
CA VAL A 443 -25.55 -19.15 -26.02
C VAL A 443 -24.85 -19.28 -24.67
N VAL A 444 -25.43 -20.08 -23.78
CA VAL A 444 -24.83 -20.47 -22.51
C VAL A 444 -24.28 -21.89 -22.64
N ILE A 445 -23.09 -22.13 -22.08
CA ILE A 445 -22.39 -23.41 -22.09
C ILE A 445 -22.06 -23.76 -20.64
N HIS A 446 -22.62 -24.85 -20.11
CA HIS A 446 -22.37 -25.29 -18.73
C HIS A 446 -21.59 -26.60 -18.69
N LEU A 447 -20.61 -26.70 -17.79
CA LEU A 447 -19.75 -27.87 -17.61
C LEU A 447 -20.23 -28.75 -16.44
N ASN A 448 -21.16 -29.66 -16.72
CA ASN A 448 -21.86 -30.46 -15.71
C ASN A 448 -20.98 -31.33 -14.80
N ASN A 449 -19.87 -31.87 -15.32
CA ASN A 449 -19.05 -32.83 -14.55
C ASN A 449 -17.92 -32.17 -13.74
N LEU A 450 -17.84 -30.83 -13.70
CA LEU A 450 -16.71 -30.13 -13.07
C LEU A 450 -16.61 -30.40 -11.55
N GLN A 451 -17.76 -30.55 -10.86
CA GLN A 451 -17.77 -30.85 -9.43
C GLN A 451 -17.19 -32.25 -9.12
N SER A 452 -17.56 -33.26 -9.90
CA SER A 452 -17.00 -34.62 -9.76
C SER A 452 -15.49 -34.60 -10.01
N VAL A 453 -15.05 -33.91 -11.06
CA VAL A 453 -13.62 -33.71 -11.36
C VAL A 453 -12.91 -33.03 -10.18
N THR A 454 -13.52 -32.02 -9.57
CA THR A 454 -12.95 -31.32 -8.41
C THR A 454 -12.84 -32.24 -7.19
N LYS A 455 -13.86 -33.08 -6.93
CA LYS A 455 -13.83 -34.07 -5.83
C LYS A 455 -12.74 -35.13 -6.02
N THR A 456 -12.45 -35.52 -7.25
CA THR A 456 -11.47 -36.58 -7.57
C THR A 456 -10.04 -36.05 -7.68
N LEU A 457 -9.83 -34.91 -8.36
CA LEU A 457 -8.49 -34.40 -8.68
C LEU A 457 -8.06 -33.21 -7.80
N GLY A 458 -8.97 -32.67 -6.98
CA GLY A 458 -8.72 -31.51 -6.14
C GLY A 458 -8.81 -30.17 -6.89
N HIS A 459 -8.95 -29.09 -6.11
CA HIS A 459 -9.20 -27.74 -6.62
C HIS A 459 -8.12 -27.21 -7.58
N GLN A 460 -6.84 -27.43 -7.28
CA GLN A 460 -5.75 -26.90 -8.13
C GLN A 460 -5.76 -27.52 -9.54
N ASN A 461 -6.09 -28.80 -9.64
CA ASN A 461 -6.17 -29.49 -10.93
C ASN A 461 -7.44 -29.11 -11.69
N SER A 462 -8.59 -28.97 -10.99
CA SER A 462 -9.82 -28.53 -11.64
C SER A 462 -9.72 -27.10 -12.16
N ASP A 463 -9.06 -26.20 -11.44
CA ASP A 463 -8.75 -24.84 -11.89
C ASP A 463 -7.95 -24.85 -13.21
N ARG A 464 -6.95 -25.73 -13.31
CA ARG A 464 -6.13 -25.86 -14.52
C ARG A 464 -6.89 -26.47 -15.70
N ILE A 465 -7.77 -27.44 -15.41
CA ILE A 465 -8.70 -28.00 -16.40
C ILE A 465 -9.67 -26.92 -16.88
N LEU A 466 -10.15 -26.06 -15.99
CA LEU A 466 -11.05 -24.96 -16.34
C LEU A 466 -10.35 -23.91 -17.21
N GLU A 467 -9.08 -23.57 -16.93
CA GLU A 467 -8.28 -22.72 -17.81
C GLU A 467 -8.14 -23.31 -19.22
N LEU A 468 -7.87 -24.62 -19.33
CA LEU A 468 -7.77 -25.32 -20.61
C LEU A 468 -9.10 -25.33 -21.35
N ALA A 469 -10.20 -25.62 -20.63
CA ALA A 469 -11.55 -25.56 -21.17
C ALA A 469 -11.86 -24.16 -21.70
N ALA A 470 -11.61 -23.10 -20.92
CA ALA A 470 -11.84 -21.72 -21.33
C ALA A 470 -11.09 -21.34 -22.61
N ARG A 471 -9.80 -21.68 -22.71
CA ARG A 471 -9.00 -21.43 -23.93
C ARG A 471 -9.55 -22.20 -25.13
N ARG A 472 -9.93 -23.47 -24.92
CA ARG A 472 -10.48 -24.34 -25.96
C ARG A 472 -11.83 -23.83 -26.44
N LEU A 473 -12.74 -23.48 -25.54
CA LEU A 473 -14.05 -22.92 -25.87
C LEU A 473 -13.90 -21.63 -26.68
N ASN A 474 -13.01 -20.72 -26.27
CA ASN A 474 -12.74 -19.49 -27.01
C ASN A 474 -12.14 -19.73 -28.41
N ALA A 475 -11.37 -20.81 -28.60
CA ALA A 475 -10.83 -21.20 -29.90
C ALA A 475 -11.91 -21.85 -30.81
N ILE A 476 -12.72 -22.76 -30.26
CA ILE A 476 -13.78 -23.43 -31.04
C ILE A 476 -14.86 -22.43 -31.47
N THR A 477 -15.29 -21.56 -30.55
CA THR A 477 -16.34 -20.58 -30.82
C THR A 477 -15.90 -19.49 -31.81
N ARG A 478 -14.60 -19.18 -31.90
CA ARG A 478 -14.08 -18.25 -32.91
C ARG A 478 -14.42 -18.69 -34.34
N GLU A 479 -14.49 -20.00 -34.59
CA GLU A 479 -14.79 -20.56 -35.91
C GLU A 479 -16.30 -20.71 -36.16
N LEU A 480 -17.16 -20.33 -35.21
CA LEU A 480 -18.61 -20.40 -35.38
C LEU A 480 -19.09 -19.34 -36.39
N PRO A 481 -19.91 -19.73 -37.39
CA PRO A 481 -20.56 -18.78 -38.27
C PRO A 481 -21.43 -17.78 -37.49
N GLY A 482 -21.19 -16.49 -37.72
CA GLY A 482 -21.93 -15.42 -37.04
C GLY A 482 -21.47 -15.12 -35.61
N ILE A 483 -20.37 -15.69 -35.11
CA ILE A 483 -19.83 -15.34 -33.79
C ILE A 483 -19.49 -13.86 -33.67
N ILE A 484 -19.87 -13.26 -32.54
CA ILE A 484 -19.58 -11.86 -32.24
C ILE A 484 -18.43 -11.80 -31.25
N SER A 485 -17.42 -10.95 -31.54
CA SER A 485 -16.27 -10.78 -30.66
C SER A 485 -16.66 -10.00 -29.41
N LEU A 486 -16.25 -10.51 -28.26
CA LEU A 486 -16.44 -9.89 -26.95
C LEU A 486 -15.31 -8.90 -26.58
N GLY A 487 -14.69 -8.29 -27.59
CA GLY A 487 -13.58 -7.35 -27.42
C GLY A 487 -12.19 -7.97 -27.39
N GLN A 488 -11.20 -7.13 -27.06
CA GLN A 488 -9.78 -7.48 -27.04
C GLN A 488 -9.12 -6.93 -25.77
N HIS A 489 -8.36 -7.78 -25.07
CA HIS A 489 -7.54 -7.39 -23.91
C HIS A 489 -6.14 -7.99 -24.05
N ASN A 490 -5.10 -7.23 -23.73
CA ASN A 490 -3.70 -7.67 -23.81
C ASN A 490 -3.34 -8.33 -25.16
N GLY A 491 -3.89 -7.79 -26.26
CA GLY A 491 -3.66 -8.32 -27.62
C GLY A 491 -4.48 -9.58 -27.98
N ARG A 492 -5.24 -10.18 -27.05
CA ARG A 492 -6.06 -11.39 -27.30
C ARG A 492 -7.52 -11.03 -27.54
N LYS A 493 -8.11 -11.56 -28.62
CA LYS A 493 -9.55 -11.44 -28.92
C LYS A 493 -10.35 -12.51 -28.19
N PHE A 494 -11.42 -12.10 -27.54
CA PHE A 494 -12.35 -12.99 -26.87
C PHE A 494 -13.65 -13.14 -27.66
N PHE A 495 -14.23 -14.33 -27.57
CA PHE A 495 -15.50 -14.75 -28.17
C PHE A 495 -16.38 -15.45 -27.12
N VAL A 496 -15.79 -15.82 -25.98
CA VAL A 496 -16.46 -16.46 -24.84
C VAL A 496 -16.20 -15.64 -23.58
N ALA A 497 -17.22 -15.49 -22.74
CA ALA A 497 -17.15 -14.96 -21.39
C ALA A 497 -17.38 -16.06 -20.36
N SER A 498 -16.86 -15.87 -19.15
CA SER A 498 -17.17 -16.70 -17.98
C SER A 498 -18.27 -16.02 -17.16
N LEU A 499 -19.41 -16.69 -17.03
CA LEU A 499 -20.54 -16.20 -16.24
C LEU A 499 -20.37 -16.56 -14.76
N ASP A 500 -19.89 -17.77 -14.50
CA ASP A 500 -19.54 -18.30 -13.18
C ASP A 500 -18.40 -19.35 -13.31
N SER A 501 -18.20 -20.18 -12.29
CA SER A 501 -17.13 -21.17 -12.21
C SER A 501 -17.22 -22.34 -13.21
N ALA A 502 -18.42 -22.67 -13.70
CA ALA A 502 -18.64 -23.78 -14.65
C ALA A 502 -19.41 -23.36 -15.90
N THR A 503 -19.86 -22.11 -15.95
CA THR A 503 -20.73 -21.58 -17.01
C THR A 503 -20.03 -20.52 -17.83
N PHE A 504 -20.10 -20.69 -19.14
CA PHE A 504 -19.56 -19.79 -20.14
C PHE A 504 -20.68 -19.27 -21.04
N ALA A 505 -20.42 -18.17 -21.75
CA ALA A 505 -21.37 -17.65 -22.71
C ALA A 505 -20.71 -17.03 -23.94
N CYS A 506 -21.42 -17.06 -25.06
CA CYS A 506 -21.05 -16.36 -26.28
C CYS A 506 -22.29 -15.80 -26.98
N VAL A 507 -22.08 -14.93 -27.97
CA VAL A 507 -23.14 -14.30 -28.75
C VAL A 507 -22.92 -14.57 -30.23
N VAL A 508 -23.98 -14.96 -30.94
CA VAL A 508 -23.96 -15.21 -32.38
C VAL A 508 -25.06 -14.40 -33.08
N ASP A 509 -24.86 -14.07 -34.35
CA ASP A 509 -25.93 -13.70 -35.25
C ASP A 509 -26.79 -14.94 -35.54
N ALA A 510 -28.05 -14.92 -35.09
CA ALA A 510 -28.92 -16.08 -35.13
C ALA A 510 -29.31 -16.47 -36.57
N CYS A 511 -29.44 -15.50 -37.47
CA CYS A 511 -29.78 -15.77 -38.87
C CYS A 511 -28.64 -16.50 -39.59
N LEU A 512 -27.40 -16.05 -39.37
CA LEU A 512 -26.22 -16.71 -39.93
C LEU A 512 -26.01 -18.11 -39.34
N ALA A 513 -26.18 -18.26 -38.02
CA ALA A 513 -26.07 -19.55 -37.36
C ALA A 513 -27.14 -20.55 -37.82
N GLU A 514 -28.39 -20.11 -38.02
CA GLU A 514 -29.48 -20.91 -38.60
C GLU A 514 -29.12 -21.37 -40.03
N SER A 515 -28.53 -20.51 -40.87
CA SER A 515 -28.14 -20.91 -42.23
C SER A 515 -26.99 -21.94 -42.30
N ALA A 516 -26.26 -22.16 -41.20
CA ALA A 516 -25.04 -22.97 -41.14
C ALA A 516 -25.14 -24.17 -40.19
N HIS A 517 -26.28 -24.89 -40.20
CA HIS A 517 -26.58 -26.00 -39.29
C HIS A 517 -25.47 -27.06 -39.14
N LEU A 518 -24.79 -27.44 -40.23
CA LEU A 518 -23.68 -28.42 -40.19
C LEU A 518 -22.48 -27.93 -39.38
N SER A 519 -22.12 -26.66 -39.52
CA SER A 519 -21.00 -26.05 -38.79
C SER A 519 -21.32 -25.92 -37.30
N VAL A 520 -22.57 -25.54 -36.98
CA VAL A 520 -23.05 -25.48 -35.59
C VAL A 520 -23.03 -26.86 -34.94
N ALA A 521 -23.52 -27.91 -35.62
CA ALA A 521 -23.50 -29.27 -35.10
C ALA A 521 -22.06 -29.77 -34.81
N ARG A 522 -21.11 -29.49 -35.71
CA ARG A 522 -19.69 -29.81 -35.49
C ARG A 522 -19.09 -29.07 -34.29
N ALA A 523 -19.44 -27.80 -34.11
CA ALA A 523 -18.97 -27.01 -32.99
C ALA A 523 -19.54 -27.50 -31.66
N VAL A 524 -20.82 -27.88 -31.62
CA VAL A 524 -21.45 -28.50 -30.42
C VAL A 524 -20.70 -29.78 -30.05
N GLU A 525 -20.41 -30.66 -31.01
CA GLU A 525 -19.64 -31.88 -30.76
C GLU A 525 -18.22 -31.59 -30.24
N ALA A 526 -17.54 -30.61 -30.85
CA ALA A 526 -16.22 -30.19 -30.41
C ALA A 526 -16.23 -29.61 -28.99
N ILE A 527 -17.26 -28.84 -28.62
CA ILE A 527 -17.45 -28.29 -27.27
C ILE A 527 -17.68 -29.41 -26.24
N ARG A 528 -18.41 -30.47 -26.63
CA ARG A 528 -18.74 -31.60 -25.75
C ARG A 528 -17.60 -32.60 -25.55
N SER A 529 -16.65 -32.63 -26.48
CA SER A 529 -15.54 -33.58 -26.41
C SER A 529 -14.64 -33.39 -25.17
N PRO A 530 -14.05 -34.48 -24.62
CA PRO A 530 -13.25 -34.42 -23.40
C PRO A 530 -12.05 -33.46 -23.48
N ILE A 531 -11.65 -32.87 -22.36
CA ILE A 531 -10.44 -32.05 -22.23
C ILE A 531 -9.25 -32.97 -21.95
N ASP A 532 -8.18 -32.84 -22.74
CA ASP A 532 -6.91 -33.51 -22.45
C ASP A 532 -6.19 -32.78 -21.29
N TYR A 533 -5.96 -33.51 -20.20
CA TYR A 533 -5.21 -33.05 -19.05
C TYR A 533 -4.25 -34.14 -18.57
N LEU A 534 -2.94 -33.90 -18.70
CA LEU A 534 -1.88 -34.84 -18.32
C LEU A 534 -2.02 -36.22 -19.00
N GLY A 535 -2.51 -36.27 -20.24
CA GLY A 535 -2.74 -37.50 -20.99
C GLY A 535 -4.05 -38.22 -20.63
N MET A 536 -4.86 -37.65 -19.73
CA MET A 536 -6.20 -38.15 -19.41
C MET A 536 -7.25 -37.39 -20.23
N GLN A 537 -8.24 -38.11 -20.74
CA GLN A 537 -9.42 -37.52 -21.37
C GLN A 537 -10.48 -37.25 -20.29
N VAL A 538 -10.67 -35.99 -19.92
CA VAL A 538 -11.61 -35.58 -18.86
C VAL A 538 -12.94 -35.14 -19.47
N PRO A 539 -14.01 -35.95 -19.36
CA PRO A 539 -15.32 -35.57 -19.89
C PRO A 539 -15.99 -34.56 -18.97
N LEU A 540 -16.23 -33.34 -19.47
CA LEU A 540 -16.92 -32.28 -18.73
C LEU A 540 -18.43 -32.25 -18.99
N ASN A 541 -18.91 -32.99 -20.00
CA ASN A 541 -20.32 -33.12 -20.38
C ASN A 541 -20.99 -31.75 -20.57
N ALA A 542 -20.41 -30.94 -21.46
CA ALA A 542 -20.92 -29.61 -21.75
C ALA A 542 -22.37 -29.66 -22.27
N GLN A 543 -23.24 -28.81 -21.73
CA GLN A 543 -24.62 -28.61 -22.18
C GLN A 543 -24.80 -27.16 -22.63
N LEU A 544 -25.58 -26.97 -23.70
CA LEU A 544 -25.77 -25.66 -24.31
C LEU A 544 -27.24 -25.24 -24.27
N GLY A 545 -27.47 -23.98 -23.91
CA GLY A 545 -28.79 -23.35 -23.93
C GLY A 545 -28.78 -22.07 -24.74
N ILE A 546 -29.83 -21.84 -25.54
CA ILE A 546 -29.89 -20.71 -26.47
C ILE A 546 -31.16 -19.88 -26.25
N ALA A 547 -30.98 -18.57 -26.12
CA ALA A 547 -32.05 -17.57 -26.18
C ALA A 547 -31.81 -16.58 -27.33
N ILE A 548 -32.86 -16.25 -28.09
CA ILE A 548 -32.75 -15.43 -29.30
C ILE A 548 -33.51 -14.12 -29.09
N SER A 549 -32.85 -12.99 -29.26
CA SER A 549 -33.49 -11.67 -29.33
C SER A 549 -34.14 -11.45 -30.71
N PRO A 550 -35.30 -10.77 -30.79
CA PRO A 550 -36.13 -10.30 -29.67
C PRO A 550 -37.12 -11.35 -29.15
N ALA A 551 -37.24 -12.50 -29.82
CA ALA A 551 -38.26 -13.53 -29.55
C ALA A 551 -38.28 -14.03 -28.10
N HIS A 552 -37.10 -14.19 -27.50
CA HIS A 552 -36.90 -14.69 -26.14
C HIS A 552 -36.44 -13.57 -25.20
N GLY A 553 -36.63 -12.29 -25.52
CA GLY A 553 -36.27 -11.15 -24.67
C GLY A 553 -35.51 -10.05 -25.41
N SER A 554 -35.55 -8.84 -24.84
CA SER A 554 -34.97 -7.62 -25.43
C SER A 554 -33.83 -7.02 -24.59
N ASP A 555 -33.48 -7.62 -23.45
CA ASP A 555 -32.38 -7.20 -22.58
C ASP A 555 -31.43 -8.37 -22.29
N ALA A 556 -30.15 -8.03 -22.03
CA ALA A 556 -29.09 -9.01 -21.82
C ALA A 556 -29.38 -9.98 -20.67
N ILE A 557 -29.90 -9.46 -19.55
CA ILE A 557 -30.15 -10.23 -18.33
C ILE A 557 -31.23 -11.29 -18.60
N SER A 558 -32.34 -10.91 -19.23
CA SER A 558 -33.42 -11.83 -19.59
C SER A 558 -32.96 -12.91 -20.57
N LEU A 559 -32.17 -12.56 -21.59
CA LEU A 559 -31.65 -13.51 -22.57
C LEU A 559 -30.69 -14.51 -21.93
N ILE A 560 -29.76 -14.05 -21.10
CA ILE A 560 -28.84 -14.93 -20.35
C ILE A 560 -29.64 -15.88 -19.46
N ARG A 561 -30.59 -15.36 -18.68
CA ARG A 561 -31.43 -16.19 -17.79
C ARG A 561 -32.18 -17.28 -18.56
N ARG A 562 -32.78 -16.92 -19.70
CA ARG A 562 -33.54 -17.86 -20.54
C ARG A 562 -32.64 -18.87 -21.24
N ALA A 563 -31.43 -18.49 -21.61
CA ALA A 563 -30.42 -19.41 -22.12
C ALA A 563 -29.98 -20.42 -21.04
N VAL A 564 -29.79 -19.99 -19.79
CA VAL A 564 -29.53 -20.90 -18.65
C VAL A 564 -30.70 -21.88 -18.44
N ILE A 565 -31.95 -21.40 -18.50
CA ILE A 565 -33.13 -22.28 -18.38
C ILE A 565 -33.16 -23.33 -19.50
N ALA A 566 -32.83 -22.93 -20.73
CA ALA A 566 -32.75 -23.86 -21.86
C ALA A 566 -31.64 -24.90 -21.66
N GLU A 567 -30.48 -24.48 -21.15
CA GLU A 567 -29.35 -25.35 -20.85
C GLU A 567 -29.70 -26.45 -19.84
N GLY A 568 -30.48 -26.13 -18.79
CA GLY A 568 -30.89 -27.12 -17.78
C GLY A 568 -31.99 -28.11 -18.21
N SER A 569 -32.53 -27.99 -19.42
CA SER A 569 -33.66 -28.80 -19.90
C SER A 569 -33.27 -30.24 -20.25
N ASP A 570 -34.21 -31.18 -20.17
CA ASP A 570 -33.95 -32.60 -20.53
C ASP A 570 -33.46 -32.74 -21.98
N ARG A 571 -33.94 -31.88 -22.87
CA ARG A 571 -33.49 -31.86 -24.27
C ARG A 571 -32.03 -31.47 -24.41
N ALA A 572 -31.54 -30.55 -23.59
CA ALA A 572 -30.11 -30.22 -23.56
C ALA A 572 -29.29 -31.38 -22.98
N ARG A 573 -29.83 -32.17 -22.03
CA ARG A 573 -29.16 -33.39 -21.56
C ARG A 573 -29.07 -34.46 -22.65
N GLU A 574 -30.16 -34.69 -23.39
CA GLU A 574 -30.23 -35.69 -24.46
C GLU A 574 -29.37 -35.30 -25.67
N LEU A 575 -29.51 -34.07 -26.17
CA LEU A 575 -28.91 -33.62 -27.43
C LEU A 575 -27.67 -32.75 -27.27
N GLY A 576 -27.34 -32.35 -26.05
CA GLY A 576 -26.24 -31.41 -25.76
C GLY A 576 -26.58 -29.94 -26.03
N ILE A 577 -27.74 -29.65 -26.63
CA ILE A 577 -28.16 -28.29 -26.99
C ILE A 577 -29.70 -28.16 -26.93
N ALA A 578 -30.18 -27.05 -26.39
CA ALA A 578 -31.61 -26.71 -26.42
C ALA A 578 -31.86 -25.21 -26.63
N TYR A 579 -32.96 -24.91 -27.31
CA TYR A 579 -33.49 -23.55 -27.42
C TYR A 579 -34.52 -23.31 -26.34
N TYR A 580 -34.53 -22.09 -25.78
CA TYR A 580 -35.54 -21.67 -24.82
C TYR A 580 -36.94 -21.79 -25.42
N LYS A 581 -37.87 -22.34 -24.64
CA LYS A 581 -39.31 -22.39 -24.95
C LYS A 581 -40.07 -21.92 -23.71
N SER A 582 -40.92 -20.91 -23.87
CA SER A 582 -41.73 -20.34 -22.79
C SER A 582 -42.64 -21.36 -22.11
N SER A 583 -43.11 -22.37 -22.84
CA SER A 583 -43.96 -23.45 -22.32
C SER A 583 -43.24 -24.43 -21.38
N ARG A 584 -41.93 -24.27 -21.16
CA ARG A 584 -41.07 -25.15 -20.33
C ARG A 584 -40.25 -24.38 -19.28
N ASP A 585 -40.63 -23.13 -18.99
CA ASP A 585 -39.92 -22.29 -18.02
C ASP A 585 -40.24 -22.73 -16.57
N SER A 586 -39.45 -23.67 -16.07
CA SER A 586 -39.60 -24.28 -14.74
C SER A 586 -39.10 -23.41 -13.58
N TYR A 587 -38.55 -22.21 -13.85
CA TYR A 587 -37.93 -21.32 -12.84
C TYR A 587 -38.61 -19.95 -12.77
N SER A 588 -39.91 -19.94 -12.43
CA SER A 588 -40.68 -18.72 -12.18
C SER A 588 -40.74 -18.36 -10.69
N ALA A 589 -40.89 -17.07 -10.37
CA ALA A 589 -41.10 -16.61 -9.00
C ALA A 589 -42.33 -17.27 -8.35
N GLY A 590 -43.37 -17.56 -9.14
CA GLY A 590 -44.56 -18.28 -8.67
C GLY A 590 -44.27 -19.70 -8.18
N ARG A 591 -43.20 -20.36 -8.65
CA ARG A 591 -42.81 -21.69 -8.18
C ARG A 591 -42.09 -21.66 -6.83
N LEU A 592 -41.30 -20.62 -6.56
CA LEU A 592 -40.73 -20.41 -5.22
C LEU A 592 -41.82 -20.15 -4.17
N THR A 593 -42.85 -19.38 -4.54
CA THR A 593 -44.05 -19.21 -3.71
C THR A 593 -44.75 -20.56 -3.47
N MET A 594 -44.95 -21.38 -4.51
CA MET A 594 -45.56 -22.71 -4.38
C MET A 594 -44.82 -23.64 -3.42
N ILE A 595 -43.48 -23.62 -3.40
CA ILE A 595 -42.69 -24.45 -2.48
C ILE A 595 -42.95 -24.05 -1.03
N SER A 596 -42.99 -22.74 -0.75
CA SER A 596 -43.31 -22.22 0.59
C SER A 596 -44.76 -22.52 0.99
N GLU A 597 -45.69 -22.39 0.05
CA GLU A 597 -47.12 -22.71 0.26
C GLU A 597 -47.31 -24.22 0.52
N LEU A 598 -46.59 -25.11 -0.17
CA LEU A 598 -46.72 -26.56 -0.01
C LEU A 598 -46.28 -27.02 1.38
N GLN A 599 -45.22 -26.40 1.92
CA GLN A 599 -44.80 -26.66 3.29
C GLN A 599 -45.90 -26.25 4.29
N HIS A 600 -46.51 -25.08 4.11
CA HIS A 600 -47.58 -24.61 4.97
C HIS A 600 -48.82 -25.51 4.87
N ALA A 601 -49.20 -25.90 3.65
CA ALA A 601 -50.33 -26.79 3.40
C ALA A 601 -50.15 -28.17 4.05
N LEU A 602 -48.92 -28.69 4.07
CA LEU A 602 -48.60 -29.96 4.74
C LEU A 602 -48.68 -29.85 6.27
N GLU A 603 -48.29 -28.70 6.84
CA GLU A 603 -48.34 -28.43 8.29
C GLU A 603 -49.77 -28.15 8.79
N ASN A 604 -50.63 -27.55 7.95
CA ASN A 604 -51.99 -27.15 8.30
C ASN A 604 -53.11 -28.13 7.85
N GLU A 605 -52.76 -29.31 7.34
CA GLU A 605 -53.73 -30.30 6.82
C GLU A 605 -54.61 -29.77 5.66
N GLU A 606 -54.05 -28.93 4.78
CA GLU A 606 -54.76 -28.34 3.62
C GLU A 606 -54.70 -29.21 2.35
N LEU A 607 -54.03 -30.37 2.44
CA LEU A 607 -53.92 -31.37 1.39
C LEU A 607 -55.01 -32.43 1.57
N GLU A 608 -55.50 -33.00 0.48
CA GLU A 608 -56.53 -34.05 0.49
C GLU A 608 -56.13 -35.22 -0.41
N LEU A 609 -56.57 -36.45 -0.08
CA LEU A 609 -56.43 -37.61 -0.94
C LEU A 609 -57.74 -37.89 -1.68
N TYR A 610 -57.68 -37.85 -3.00
CA TYR A 610 -58.76 -38.29 -3.87
C TYR A 610 -58.51 -39.75 -4.22
N LEU A 611 -59.57 -40.53 -4.33
CA LEU A 611 -59.52 -41.97 -4.52
C LEU A 611 -60.08 -42.32 -5.90
N GLN A 612 -59.34 -43.12 -6.65
CA GLN A 612 -59.80 -43.62 -7.95
C GLN A 612 -60.03 -45.14 -7.88
N PRO A 613 -61.22 -45.64 -8.25
CA PRO A 613 -61.51 -47.07 -8.16
C PRO A 613 -60.85 -47.89 -9.26
N LYS A 614 -60.44 -49.10 -8.90
CA LYS A 614 -59.96 -50.16 -9.80
C LYS A 614 -61.00 -51.28 -9.85
N LEU A 615 -61.51 -51.57 -11.04
CA LEU A 615 -62.55 -52.59 -11.27
C LEU A 615 -61.91 -53.90 -11.70
N ASN A 616 -62.27 -55.00 -11.03
CA ASN A 616 -61.93 -56.34 -11.44
C ASN A 616 -62.85 -56.80 -12.58
N LEU A 617 -62.28 -57.07 -13.75
CA LEU A 617 -63.04 -57.38 -14.97
C LEU A 617 -63.74 -58.74 -14.92
N ARG A 618 -63.27 -59.65 -14.07
CA ARG A 618 -63.83 -60.99 -13.88
C ARG A 618 -65.00 -60.98 -12.89
N THR A 619 -64.89 -60.25 -11.78
CA THR A 619 -65.96 -60.19 -10.78
C THR A 619 -66.95 -59.05 -11.03
N GLY A 620 -66.58 -58.04 -11.82
CA GLY A 620 -67.36 -56.82 -12.01
C GLY A 620 -67.43 -55.93 -10.77
N ARG A 621 -66.57 -56.16 -9.77
CA ARG A 621 -66.54 -55.42 -8.50
C ARG A 621 -65.31 -54.54 -8.40
N ILE A 622 -65.42 -53.47 -7.62
CA ILE A 622 -64.27 -52.63 -7.25
C ILE A 622 -63.54 -53.35 -6.13
N ASP A 623 -62.28 -53.71 -6.36
CA ASP A 623 -61.46 -54.48 -5.41
C ASP A 623 -60.38 -53.61 -4.73
N SER A 624 -59.98 -52.52 -5.38
CA SER A 624 -58.94 -51.61 -4.88
C SER A 624 -59.16 -50.17 -5.35
N LEU A 625 -58.44 -49.25 -4.70
CA LEU A 625 -58.49 -47.82 -4.94
C LEU A 625 -57.06 -47.30 -5.11
N GLU A 626 -56.83 -46.29 -5.93
CA GLU A 626 -55.59 -45.52 -5.95
C GLU A 626 -55.77 -44.19 -5.23
N ALA A 627 -54.87 -43.88 -4.30
CA ALA A 627 -54.84 -42.62 -3.56
C ALA A 627 -53.98 -41.58 -4.29
N LEU A 628 -54.64 -40.53 -4.76
CA LEU A 628 -54.05 -39.45 -5.54
C LEU A 628 -54.13 -38.14 -4.76
N ILE A 629 -52.97 -37.53 -4.51
CA ILE A 629 -52.90 -36.28 -3.77
C ILE A 629 -53.53 -35.12 -4.55
N ARG A 630 -54.26 -34.26 -3.84
CA ARG A 630 -54.83 -33.02 -4.34
C ARG A 630 -54.58 -31.89 -3.36
N TRP A 631 -54.49 -30.68 -3.89
CA TRP A 631 -54.35 -29.47 -3.11
C TRP A 631 -55.51 -28.50 -3.42
N PRO A 632 -56.67 -28.73 -2.79
CA PRO A 632 -57.90 -28.00 -3.11
C PRO A 632 -57.88 -26.53 -2.70
N GLY A 633 -57.02 -26.15 -1.73
CA GLY A 633 -56.90 -24.77 -1.23
C GLY A 633 -56.36 -23.73 -2.22
N ARG A 634 -56.16 -24.08 -3.49
CA ARG A 634 -55.58 -23.22 -4.53
C ARG A 634 -56.43 -23.24 -5.80
N GLU A 635 -56.62 -22.08 -6.42
CA GLU A 635 -57.32 -21.96 -7.72
C GLU A 635 -56.34 -21.52 -8.83
N PRO A 636 -56.19 -22.31 -9.92
CA PRO A 636 -56.76 -23.64 -10.12
C PRO A 636 -56.13 -24.70 -9.21
N CYS A 637 -56.88 -25.77 -8.92
CA CYS A 637 -56.39 -26.91 -8.12
C CYS A 637 -55.16 -27.51 -8.78
N VAL A 638 -54.10 -27.71 -7.99
CA VAL A 638 -52.81 -28.20 -8.50
C VAL A 638 -52.91 -29.71 -8.75
N PRO A 639 -52.58 -30.21 -9.96
CA PRO A 639 -52.61 -31.64 -10.26
C PRO A 639 -51.56 -32.41 -9.45
N ALA A 640 -51.80 -33.70 -9.21
CA ALA A 640 -50.90 -34.55 -8.42
C ALA A 640 -49.44 -34.50 -8.89
N ASP A 641 -49.21 -34.61 -10.19
CA ASP A 641 -47.86 -34.63 -10.77
C ASP A 641 -47.09 -33.35 -10.47
N GLU A 642 -47.77 -32.20 -10.47
CA GLU A 642 -47.15 -30.92 -10.14
C GLU A 642 -46.81 -30.82 -8.65
N VAL A 643 -47.69 -31.30 -7.76
CA VAL A 643 -47.42 -31.37 -6.32
C VAL A 643 -46.23 -32.28 -6.01
N ILE A 644 -46.18 -33.48 -6.63
CA ILE A 644 -45.09 -34.45 -6.44
C ILE A 644 -43.78 -33.85 -6.96
N MET A 645 -43.77 -33.27 -8.16
CA MET A 645 -42.59 -32.63 -8.73
C MET A 645 -42.07 -31.48 -7.84
N LEU A 646 -42.96 -30.66 -7.27
CA LEU A 646 -42.57 -29.60 -6.33
C LEU A 646 -41.95 -30.17 -5.06
N ALA A 647 -42.54 -31.24 -4.51
CA ALA A 647 -42.05 -31.90 -3.31
C ALA A 647 -40.66 -32.54 -3.53
N GLU A 648 -40.41 -33.15 -4.69
CA GLU A 648 -39.12 -33.73 -5.04
C GLU A 648 -38.03 -32.66 -5.17
N GLN A 649 -38.31 -31.57 -5.89
CA GLN A 649 -37.35 -30.48 -6.11
C GLN A 649 -37.00 -29.71 -4.84
N SER A 650 -37.93 -29.64 -3.89
CA SER A 650 -37.75 -28.94 -2.61
C SER A 650 -37.24 -29.82 -1.47
N GLY A 651 -37.14 -31.15 -1.67
CA GLY A 651 -36.82 -32.11 -0.61
C GLY A 651 -37.99 -32.42 0.34
N MET A 652 -39.18 -31.87 0.07
CA MET A 652 -40.42 -32.10 0.84
C MET A 652 -41.10 -33.43 0.53
N ILE A 653 -40.59 -34.21 -0.43
CA ILE A 653 -41.14 -35.55 -0.75
C ILE A 653 -41.09 -36.49 0.46
N LYS A 654 -40.08 -36.34 1.32
CA LYS A 654 -39.85 -37.14 2.53
C LYS A 654 -41.02 -37.01 3.53
N PRO A 655 -41.41 -35.80 3.98
CA PRO A 655 -42.59 -35.61 4.84
C PRO A 655 -43.92 -35.81 4.10
N LEU A 656 -44.01 -35.48 2.80
CA LEU A 656 -45.24 -35.66 2.02
C LEU A 656 -45.67 -37.13 1.95
N THR A 657 -44.77 -38.04 1.56
CA THR A 657 -45.08 -39.48 1.47
C THR A 657 -45.52 -40.05 2.81
N ARG A 658 -44.91 -39.60 3.92
CA ARG A 658 -45.30 -40.03 5.28
C ARG A 658 -46.70 -39.56 5.64
N TRP A 659 -47.08 -38.35 5.22
CA TRP A 659 -48.44 -37.83 5.40
C TRP A 659 -49.45 -38.63 4.57
N VAL A 660 -49.17 -38.86 3.27
CA VAL A 660 -50.05 -39.65 2.38
C VAL A 660 -50.30 -41.05 2.93
N LEU A 661 -49.27 -41.72 3.45
CA LEU A 661 -49.41 -43.06 4.05
C LEU A 661 -50.31 -43.05 5.29
N LYS A 662 -50.17 -42.06 6.19
CA LYS A 662 -51.03 -41.94 7.37
C LYS A 662 -52.48 -41.69 6.97
N GLN A 663 -52.71 -40.79 6.03
CA GLN A 663 -54.06 -40.47 5.53
C GLN A 663 -54.70 -41.68 4.84
N SER A 664 -53.93 -42.44 4.07
CA SER A 664 -54.41 -43.67 3.41
C SER A 664 -54.88 -44.72 4.43
N LEU A 665 -54.18 -44.88 5.57
CA LEU A 665 -54.61 -45.78 6.64
C LEU A 665 -55.90 -45.29 7.33
N GLN A 666 -56.05 -43.98 7.55
CA GLN A 666 -57.27 -43.39 8.10
C GLN A 666 -58.47 -43.62 7.16
N ILE A 667 -58.29 -43.35 5.87
CA ILE A 667 -59.30 -43.60 4.84
C ILE A 667 -59.70 -45.07 4.81
N ARG A 668 -58.73 -45.99 4.84
CA ARG A 668 -59.00 -47.43 4.86
C ARG A 668 -59.77 -47.86 6.11
N THR A 669 -59.46 -47.28 7.26
CA THR A 669 -60.22 -47.54 8.51
C THR A 669 -61.69 -47.17 8.31
N ARG A 670 -61.97 -45.96 7.81
CA ARG A 670 -63.33 -45.49 7.52
C ARG A 670 -64.07 -46.39 6.53
N LEU A 671 -63.41 -46.80 5.44
CA LEU A 671 -63.98 -47.72 4.47
C LEU A 671 -64.35 -49.06 5.11
N SER A 672 -63.46 -49.60 5.95
CA SER A 672 -63.70 -50.87 6.64
C SER A 672 -64.84 -50.78 7.67
N GLU A 673 -64.98 -49.65 8.38
CA GLU A 673 -66.10 -49.41 9.31
C GLU A 673 -67.45 -49.38 8.59
N GLN A 674 -67.46 -48.99 7.32
CA GLN A 674 -68.66 -48.98 6.46
C GLN A 674 -68.86 -50.28 5.67
N GLY A 675 -68.05 -51.32 5.95
CA GLY A 675 -68.18 -52.65 5.34
C GLY A 675 -67.47 -52.81 3.99
N HIS A 676 -66.63 -51.85 3.58
CA HIS A 676 -65.82 -51.94 2.37
C HIS A 676 -64.38 -52.34 2.70
N HIS A 677 -64.01 -53.59 2.41
CA HIS A 677 -62.65 -54.10 2.57
C HIS A 677 -61.87 -53.98 1.26
N LEU A 678 -61.48 -52.74 0.90
CA LEU A 678 -60.74 -52.43 -0.32
C LEU A 678 -59.25 -52.21 -0.02
N ASP A 679 -58.39 -52.58 -0.96
CA ASP A 679 -56.96 -52.23 -0.93
C ASP A 679 -56.76 -50.78 -1.41
N ILE A 680 -55.77 -50.07 -0.87
CA ILE A 680 -55.42 -48.71 -1.30
C ILE A 680 -53.99 -48.69 -1.82
N SER A 681 -53.82 -48.32 -3.09
CA SER A 681 -52.54 -48.07 -3.72
C SER A 681 -52.04 -46.66 -3.44
N VAL A 682 -50.75 -46.51 -3.14
CA VAL A 682 -50.07 -45.24 -2.88
C VAL A 682 -48.81 -45.16 -3.72
N ASN A 683 -48.70 -44.10 -4.50
CA ASN A 683 -47.52 -43.79 -5.30
C ASN A 683 -46.31 -43.42 -4.43
N ILE A 684 -45.16 -44.03 -4.72
CA ILE A 684 -43.90 -43.83 -3.99
C ILE A 684 -42.84 -43.28 -4.95
N SER A 685 -42.26 -42.13 -4.58
CA SER A 685 -41.21 -41.48 -5.34
C SER A 685 -39.87 -42.26 -5.28
N PRO A 686 -39.04 -42.22 -6.35
CA PRO A 686 -37.68 -42.79 -6.34
C PRO A 686 -36.82 -42.25 -5.20
N TYR A 687 -37.04 -41.00 -4.78
CA TYR A 687 -36.28 -40.41 -3.67
C TYR A 687 -36.57 -41.09 -2.34
N ASN A 688 -37.80 -41.56 -2.10
CA ASN A 688 -38.15 -42.31 -0.89
C ASN A 688 -37.50 -43.69 -0.87
N LEU A 689 -37.33 -44.35 -2.02
CA LEU A 689 -36.64 -45.66 -2.10
C LEU A 689 -35.15 -45.56 -1.80
N ARG A 690 -34.55 -44.37 -1.96
CA ARG A 690 -33.15 -44.08 -1.59
C ARG A 690 -32.99 -43.73 -0.11
N GLU A 691 -34.07 -43.48 0.63
CA GLU A 691 -34.01 -43.18 2.06
C GLU A 691 -33.66 -44.45 2.86
N PRO A 692 -32.54 -44.47 3.60
CA PRO A 692 -32.18 -45.62 4.42
C PRO A 692 -33.21 -45.92 5.51
N ASP A 693 -33.92 -44.90 6.01
CA ASP A 693 -34.90 -45.00 7.08
C ASP A 693 -36.34 -45.29 6.62
N PHE A 694 -36.61 -45.30 5.31
CA PHE A 694 -37.98 -45.45 4.80
C PHE A 694 -38.57 -46.84 5.11
N PRO A 695 -37.90 -47.98 4.81
CA PRO A 695 -38.44 -49.29 5.19
C PRO A 695 -38.71 -49.43 6.70
N LEU A 696 -37.82 -48.89 7.54
CA LEU A 696 -37.98 -48.87 9.01
C LEU A 696 -39.13 -47.98 9.48
N PHE A 697 -39.43 -46.90 8.76
CA PHE A 697 -40.60 -46.07 9.04
C PHE A 697 -41.88 -46.82 8.71
N VAL A 698 -41.95 -47.46 7.54
CA VAL A 698 -43.16 -48.15 7.10
C VAL A 698 -43.44 -49.39 7.94
N ASP A 699 -42.41 -50.17 8.29
CA ASP A 699 -42.53 -51.32 9.20
C ASP A 699 -43.14 -50.91 10.56
N ARG A 700 -42.66 -49.80 11.14
CA ARG A 700 -43.24 -49.24 12.37
C ARG A 700 -44.68 -48.77 12.19
N LEU A 701 -44.98 -48.14 11.05
CA LEU A 701 -46.32 -47.62 10.76
C LEU A 701 -47.35 -48.77 10.61
N MET A 702 -46.98 -49.84 9.90
CA MET A 702 -47.83 -51.03 9.73
C MET A 702 -47.94 -51.84 11.03
N SER A 703 -46.86 -51.99 11.79
CA SER A 703 -46.90 -52.64 13.11
C SER A 703 -47.83 -51.95 14.10
N ALA A 704 -47.98 -50.63 14.00
CA ALA A 704 -48.94 -49.86 14.80
C ALA A 704 -50.40 -50.03 14.32
N HIS A 705 -50.62 -50.53 13.12
CA HIS A 705 -51.96 -50.72 12.52
C HIS A 705 -52.09 -52.12 11.87
N PRO A 706 -52.01 -53.21 12.65
CA PRO A 706 -51.99 -54.58 12.13
C PRO A 706 -53.23 -54.94 11.30
N GLN A 707 -54.38 -54.28 11.55
CA GLN A 707 -55.60 -54.40 10.75
C GLN A 707 -55.45 -53.97 9.29
N HIS A 708 -54.35 -53.29 8.94
CA HIS A 708 -54.04 -52.87 7.58
C HIS A 708 -52.89 -53.60 6.89
N ALA A 709 -52.37 -54.66 7.51
CA ALA A 709 -51.39 -55.53 6.88
C ALA A 709 -51.90 -56.09 5.54
N GLY A 710 -51.10 -55.95 4.49
CA GLY A 710 -51.38 -56.49 3.15
C GLY A 710 -52.37 -55.69 2.29
N SER A 711 -52.90 -54.57 2.77
CA SER A 711 -53.92 -53.79 2.03
C SER A 711 -53.55 -52.35 1.70
N ILE A 712 -52.33 -51.93 2.02
CA ILE A 712 -51.72 -50.75 1.41
C ILE A 712 -50.71 -51.26 0.39
N VAL A 713 -50.91 -50.92 -0.89
CA VAL A 713 -50.06 -51.33 -2.00
C VAL A 713 -49.17 -50.16 -2.41
N PHE A 714 -47.87 -50.38 -2.57
CA PHE A 714 -46.97 -49.32 -3.01
C PHE A 714 -46.77 -49.37 -4.51
N GLU A 715 -47.06 -48.25 -5.18
CA GLU A 715 -46.87 -48.08 -6.61
C GLU A 715 -45.54 -47.37 -6.87
N VAL A 716 -44.75 -47.94 -7.78
CA VAL A 716 -43.45 -47.40 -8.17
C VAL A 716 -43.34 -47.43 -9.69
N THR A 717 -43.00 -46.29 -10.30
CA THR A 717 -42.88 -46.20 -11.76
C THR A 717 -41.67 -46.96 -12.30
N GLU A 718 -41.81 -47.53 -13.49
CA GLU A 718 -40.74 -48.27 -14.19
C GLU A 718 -39.44 -47.45 -14.32
N THR A 719 -39.55 -46.20 -14.77
CA THR A 719 -38.41 -45.30 -14.98
C THR A 719 -37.66 -44.98 -13.69
N SER A 720 -38.37 -44.87 -12.57
CA SER A 720 -37.79 -44.62 -11.25
C SER A 720 -36.86 -45.74 -10.81
N MET A 721 -37.19 -46.97 -11.19
CA MET A 721 -36.39 -48.15 -10.86
C MET A 721 -35.14 -48.28 -11.72
N MET A 722 -35.20 -47.82 -12.98
CA MET A 722 -34.09 -47.95 -13.94
C MET A 722 -32.93 -46.97 -13.68
N GLN A 723 -33.14 -45.90 -12.90
CA GLN A 723 -32.08 -44.95 -12.56
C GLN A 723 -31.00 -45.54 -11.64
N ASP A 724 -31.40 -46.40 -10.69
CA ASP A 724 -30.49 -47.10 -9.78
C ASP A 724 -31.04 -48.50 -9.42
N PRO A 725 -30.92 -49.46 -10.35
CA PRO A 725 -31.62 -50.73 -10.26
C PRO A 725 -31.27 -51.56 -9.03
N ALA A 726 -30.01 -51.50 -8.58
CA ALA A 726 -29.52 -52.31 -7.46
C ALA A 726 -30.06 -51.81 -6.11
N ASN A 727 -30.05 -50.49 -5.88
CA ASN A 727 -30.58 -49.92 -4.65
C ASN A 727 -32.11 -49.97 -4.61
N ALA A 728 -32.78 -49.73 -5.74
CA ALA A 728 -34.24 -49.86 -5.85
C ALA A 728 -34.69 -51.30 -5.53
N LEU A 729 -34.05 -52.32 -6.13
CA LEU A 729 -34.34 -53.73 -5.82
C LEU A 729 -34.14 -54.06 -4.34
N LYS A 730 -33.07 -53.55 -3.72
CA LYS A 730 -32.82 -53.78 -2.29
C LYS A 730 -33.93 -53.19 -1.42
N ALA A 731 -34.33 -51.94 -1.70
CA ALA A 731 -35.40 -51.26 -0.97
C ALA A 731 -36.74 -51.96 -1.13
N LEU A 732 -37.11 -52.35 -2.37
CA LEU A 732 -38.35 -53.08 -2.64
C LEU A 732 -38.40 -54.43 -1.94
N ASN A 733 -37.32 -55.21 -1.96
CA ASN A 733 -37.24 -56.47 -1.22
C ASN A 733 -37.41 -56.25 0.30
N SER A 734 -36.86 -55.17 0.86
CA SER A 734 -37.10 -54.84 2.27
C SER A 734 -38.56 -54.52 2.58
N LEU A 735 -39.26 -53.80 1.68
CA LEU A 735 -40.68 -53.47 1.84
C LEU A 735 -41.58 -54.71 1.73
N VAL A 736 -41.28 -55.60 0.77
CA VAL A 736 -42.01 -56.86 0.59
C VAL A 736 -41.78 -57.80 1.77
N ASN A 737 -40.55 -57.89 2.29
CA ASN A 737 -40.26 -58.64 3.52
C ASN A 737 -40.98 -58.08 4.76
N ALA A 738 -41.32 -56.79 4.76
CA ALA A 738 -42.17 -56.16 5.78
C ALA A 738 -43.68 -56.41 5.55
N GLY A 739 -44.05 -57.24 4.57
CA GLY A 739 -45.43 -57.63 4.28
C GLY A 739 -46.20 -56.62 3.43
N ILE A 740 -45.52 -55.73 2.70
CA ILE A 740 -46.14 -54.66 1.91
C ILE A 740 -46.15 -55.07 0.43
N PRO A 741 -47.33 -55.22 -0.19
CA PRO A 741 -47.43 -55.48 -1.62
C PRO A 741 -46.89 -54.31 -2.45
N VAL A 742 -46.21 -54.63 -3.55
CA VAL A 742 -45.69 -53.65 -4.51
C VAL A 742 -46.38 -53.84 -5.87
N SER A 743 -46.70 -52.73 -6.52
CA SER A 743 -47.20 -52.63 -7.89
C SER A 743 -46.24 -51.78 -8.72
N ILE A 744 -46.01 -52.16 -9.97
CA ILE A 744 -45.17 -51.42 -10.91
C ILE A 744 -46.06 -50.56 -11.80
N ASP A 745 -45.79 -49.26 -11.82
CA ASP A 745 -46.57 -48.26 -12.55
C ASP A 745 -45.90 -47.84 -13.87
N ASP A 746 -46.67 -47.25 -14.78
CA ASP A 746 -46.26 -46.75 -16.10
C ASP A 746 -45.53 -47.78 -16.99
N PHE A 747 -45.87 -49.06 -16.87
CA PHE A 747 -45.16 -50.13 -17.58
C PHE A 747 -45.35 -50.01 -19.09
N GLY A 748 -44.23 -49.96 -19.83
CA GLY A 748 -44.20 -49.86 -21.29
C GLY A 748 -43.90 -48.47 -21.86
N SER A 749 -43.72 -47.47 -20.99
CA SER A 749 -43.24 -46.13 -21.35
C SER A 749 -41.71 -46.04 -21.53
N GLY A 750 -40.96 -47.07 -21.10
CA GLY A 750 -39.49 -47.12 -21.10
C GLY A 750 -38.86 -48.41 -21.66
N TYR A 751 -37.51 -48.50 -21.61
CA TYR A 751 -36.74 -49.65 -22.10
C TYR A 751 -36.42 -50.65 -20.98
N SER A 752 -37.39 -51.45 -20.54
CA SER A 752 -37.12 -52.56 -19.60
C SER A 752 -36.56 -53.80 -20.28
N SER A 753 -35.51 -54.39 -19.69
CA SER A 753 -35.07 -55.74 -20.06
C SER A 753 -35.98 -56.78 -19.41
N LEU A 754 -36.43 -57.78 -20.17
CA LEU A 754 -37.14 -58.97 -19.66
C LEU A 754 -36.42 -59.63 -18.47
N SER A 755 -35.09 -59.58 -18.45
CA SER A 755 -34.28 -60.11 -17.34
C SER A 755 -34.48 -59.35 -16.04
N TYR A 756 -34.80 -58.05 -16.12
CA TYR A 756 -35.01 -57.18 -14.97
C TYR A 756 -36.41 -57.36 -14.39
N ILE A 757 -37.44 -57.41 -15.25
CA ILE A 757 -38.83 -57.65 -14.84
C ILE A 757 -38.94 -58.92 -14.01
N LYS A 758 -38.29 -60.02 -14.43
CA LYS A 758 -38.28 -61.30 -13.69
C LYS A 758 -37.77 -61.18 -12.24
N GLN A 759 -36.95 -60.17 -11.93
CA GLN A 759 -36.34 -60.00 -10.60
C GLN A 759 -37.18 -59.09 -9.68
N LEU A 760 -38.25 -58.48 -10.19
CA LEU A 760 -39.03 -57.53 -9.42
C LEU A 760 -39.93 -58.23 -8.41
N PRO A 761 -39.85 -57.90 -7.11
CA PRO A 761 -40.72 -58.46 -6.08
C PRO A 761 -42.08 -57.73 -6.08
N ALA A 762 -42.76 -57.72 -7.21
CA ALA A 762 -44.08 -57.09 -7.38
C ALA A 762 -45.20 -58.14 -7.44
N ARG A 763 -46.42 -57.74 -7.09
CA ARG A 763 -47.64 -58.55 -7.24
C ARG A 763 -48.46 -58.13 -8.47
N GLU A 764 -48.24 -56.91 -8.93
CA GLU A 764 -49.10 -56.22 -9.88
C GLU A 764 -48.24 -55.36 -10.82
N ILE A 765 -48.65 -55.30 -12.08
CA ILE A 765 -48.08 -54.44 -13.11
C ILE A 765 -49.23 -53.64 -13.73
N LYS A 766 -49.07 -52.33 -13.78
CA LYS A 766 -50.01 -51.40 -14.42
C LYS A 766 -49.48 -51.02 -15.80
N ILE A 767 -50.27 -51.32 -16.84
CA ILE A 767 -49.97 -50.99 -18.23
C ILE A 767 -50.34 -49.53 -18.46
N ASP A 768 -49.36 -48.73 -18.91
CA ASP A 768 -49.54 -47.30 -19.16
C ASP A 768 -50.65 -47.01 -20.18
N ARG A 769 -51.32 -45.87 -19.98
CA ARG A 769 -52.39 -45.37 -20.85
C ARG A 769 -51.97 -45.30 -22.31
N SER A 770 -50.72 -44.94 -22.62
CA SER A 770 -50.26 -44.79 -23.99
C SER A 770 -50.35 -46.08 -24.82
N LEU A 771 -50.26 -47.25 -24.15
CA LEU A 771 -50.38 -48.55 -24.82
C LEU A 771 -51.83 -48.95 -25.10
N ILE A 772 -52.79 -48.38 -24.36
CA ILE A 772 -54.20 -48.78 -24.46
C ILE A 772 -55.11 -47.77 -25.16
N THR A 773 -54.63 -46.54 -25.40
CA THR A 773 -55.43 -45.42 -25.95
C THR A 773 -56.03 -45.74 -27.32
N ASP A 774 -55.32 -46.46 -28.19
CA ASP A 774 -55.74 -46.77 -29.57
C ASP A 774 -56.19 -48.23 -29.78
N LEU A 775 -56.37 -49.01 -28.69
CA LEU A 775 -56.75 -50.43 -28.74
C LEU A 775 -57.99 -50.73 -29.60
N ALA A 776 -58.98 -49.84 -29.54
CA ALA A 776 -60.22 -50.01 -30.31
C ALA A 776 -60.01 -49.82 -31.82
N THR A 777 -59.01 -49.03 -32.24
CA THR A 777 -58.86 -48.57 -33.63
C THR A 777 -57.67 -49.19 -34.37
N ARG A 778 -56.65 -49.70 -33.67
CA ARG A 778 -55.42 -50.25 -34.26
C ARG A 778 -55.17 -51.70 -33.88
N GLU A 779 -55.07 -52.60 -34.86
CA GLU A 779 -54.79 -54.02 -34.60
C GLU A 779 -53.38 -54.28 -34.06
N GLU A 780 -52.39 -53.48 -34.47
CA GLU A 780 -51.00 -53.60 -34.00
C GLU A 780 -50.89 -53.42 -32.47
N ASP A 781 -51.62 -52.45 -31.92
CA ASP A 781 -51.62 -52.15 -30.48
C ASP A 781 -52.29 -53.27 -29.67
N ARG A 782 -53.31 -53.94 -30.24
CA ARG A 782 -53.94 -55.13 -29.63
C ARG A 782 -52.95 -56.27 -29.45
N VAL A 783 -52.07 -56.50 -30.44
CA VAL A 783 -51.06 -57.56 -30.36
C VAL A 783 -50.04 -57.24 -29.26
N ILE A 784 -49.60 -55.98 -29.18
CA ILE A 784 -48.64 -55.53 -28.16
C ILE A 784 -49.24 -55.70 -26.76
N VAL A 785 -50.45 -55.18 -26.53
CA VAL A 785 -51.12 -55.26 -25.22
C VAL A 785 -51.40 -56.72 -24.82
N GLN A 786 -51.92 -57.55 -25.72
CA GLN A 786 -52.15 -58.98 -25.43
C GLN A 786 -50.85 -59.71 -25.09
N THR A 787 -49.77 -59.44 -25.82
CA THR A 787 -48.46 -60.05 -25.55
C THR A 787 -47.92 -59.64 -24.19
N THR A 788 -48.07 -58.36 -23.83
CA THR A 788 -47.70 -57.82 -22.52
C THR A 788 -48.50 -58.48 -21.40
N ILE A 789 -49.83 -58.57 -21.53
CA ILE A 789 -50.70 -59.24 -20.55
C ILE A 789 -50.24 -60.70 -20.33
N ASN A 790 -50.06 -61.46 -21.41
CA ASN A 790 -49.64 -62.86 -21.35
C ASN A 790 -48.27 -63.02 -20.69
N MET A 791 -47.32 -62.12 -20.98
CA MET A 791 -46.00 -62.11 -20.37
C MET A 791 -46.08 -61.85 -18.86
N CYS A 792 -46.84 -60.84 -18.44
CA CYS A 792 -47.03 -60.51 -17.03
C CYS A 792 -47.64 -61.69 -16.27
N HIS A 793 -48.67 -62.34 -16.82
CA HIS A 793 -49.28 -63.54 -16.24
C HIS A 793 -48.31 -64.71 -16.15
N ALA A 794 -47.50 -64.95 -17.20
CA ALA A 794 -46.48 -66.01 -17.19
C ALA A 794 -45.39 -65.80 -16.13
N LEU A 795 -45.16 -64.55 -15.72
CA LEU A 795 -44.24 -64.19 -14.63
C LEU A 795 -44.94 -64.13 -13.26
N GLY A 796 -46.25 -64.36 -13.20
CA GLY A 796 -47.03 -64.41 -11.97
C GLY A 796 -47.57 -63.06 -11.48
N TYR A 797 -47.54 -62.02 -12.31
CA TYR A 797 -48.08 -60.70 -11.98
C TYR A 797 -49.56 -60.60 -12.34
N ARG A 798 -50.34 -59.87 -11.54
CA ARG A 798 -51.67 -59.36 -11.95
C ARG A 798 -51.50 -58.14 -12.84
N VAL A 799 -52.42 -57.95 -13.79
CA VAL A 799 -52.33 -56.85 -14.75
C VAL A 799 -53.47 -55.85 -14.56
N VAL A 800 -53.13 -54.57 -14.43
CA VAL A 800 -54.07 -53.45 -14.42
C VAL A 800 -53.86 -52.66 -15.71
N ALA A 801 -54.93 -52.37 -16.46
CA ALA A 801 -54.85 -51.45 -17.58
C ALA A 801 -55.32 -50.05 -17.16
N GLU A 802 -54.49 -49.02 -17.39
CA GLU A 802 -54.75 -47.66 -16.95
C GLU A 802 -55.23 -46.71 -18.03
N GLY A 803 -56.06 -45.74 -17.65
CA GLY A 803 -56.56 -44.74 -18.57
C GLY A 803 -57.64 -45.27 -19.50
N VAL A 804 -58.41 -46.27 -19.06
CA VAL A 804 -59.58 -46.78 -19.80
C VAL A 804 -60.70 -45.73 -19.75
N GLU A 805 -61.02 -45.14 -20.90
CA GLU A 805 -62.01 -44.05 -21.01
C GLU A 805 -63.33 -44.47 -21.65
N ASP A 806 -63.37 -45.60 -22.35
CA ASP A 806 -64.55 -46.05 -23.10
C ASP A 806 -64.84 -47.56 -22.92
N GLU A 807 -66.12 -47.92 -23.12
CA GLU A 807 -66.63 -49.29 -22.93
C GLU A 807 -66.04 -50.27 -23.96
N ALA A 808 -65.74 -49.83 -25.19
CA ALA A 808 -65.21 -50.72 -26.22
C ALA A 808 -63.80 -51.20 -25.86
N THR A 809 -62.95 -50.32 -25.34
CA THR A 809 -61.64 -50.66 -24.79
C THR A 809 -61.76 -51.61 -23.59
N SER A 810 -62.73 -51.40 -22.69
CA SER A 810 -62.97 -52.30 -21.56
C SER A 810 -63.36 -53.73 -21.99
N ILE A 811 -64.25 -53.85 -23.00
CA ILE A 811 -64.66 -55.16 -23.55
C ILE A 811 -63.47 -55.88 -24.18
N LEU A 812 -62.63 -55.17 -24.93
CA LEU A 812 -61.43 -55.73 -25.54
C LEU A 812 -60.47 -56.25 -24.46
N LEU A 813 -60.17 -55.43 -23.45
CA LEU A 813 -59.29 -55.82 -22.33
C LEU A 813 -59.83 -57.03 -21.56
N LYS A 814 -61.15 -57.14 -21.39
CA LYS A 814 -61.79 -58.32 -20.81
C LYS A 814 -61.63 -59.56 -21.69
N GLY A 815 -61.76 -59.42 -23.00
CA GLY A 815 -61.50 -60.49 -23.97
C GLY A 815 -60.03 -60.93 -24.02
N MET A 816 -59.10 -60.02 -23.68
CA MET A 816 -57.67 -60.30 -23.55
C MET A 816 -57.27 -60.89 -22.18
N GLU A 817 -58.25 -61.18 -21.32
CA GLU A 817 -58.06 -61.71 -19.97
C GLU A 817 -57.32 -60.77 -19.00
N CYS A 818 -57.36 -59.45 -19.24
CA CYS A 818 -56.82 -58.47 -18.28
C CYS A 818 -57.54 -58.57 -16.93
N ASP A 819 -56.80 -58.50 -15.81
CA ASP A 819 -57.38 -58.73 -14.48
C ASP A 819 -58.24 -57.54 -14.02
N MET A 820 -57.71 -56.32 -14.15
CA MET A 820 -58.33 -55.10 -13.63
C MET A 820 -58.20 -53.93 -14.61
N ILE A 821 -59.11 -52.97 -14.49
CA ILE A 821 -59.06 -51.70 -15.22
C ILE A 821 -59.15 -50.52 -14.27
N GLN A 822 -58.51 -49.42 -14.67
CA GLN A 822 -58.61 -48.13 -14.03
C GLN A 822 -58.73 -47.05 -15.11
N GLY A 823 -59.60 -46.07 -14.89
CA GLY A 823 -59.75 -44.96 -15.83
C GLY A 823 -61.07 -44.22 -15.70
N TYR A 824 -61.26 -43.22 -16.54
CA TYR A 824 -62.43 -42.33 -16.47
C TYR A 824 -63.74 -42.99 -16.87
N LEU A 825 -63.70 -44.17 -17.50
CA LEU A 825 -64.88 -45.01 -17.69
C LEU A 825 -65.54 -45.36 -16.34
N LEU A 826 -64.73 -45.59 -15.29
CA LEU A 826 -65.23 -45.93 -13.96
C LEU A 826 -65.63 -44.67 -13.20
N SER A 827 -64.63 -43.82 -12.95
CA SER A 827 -64.79 -42.48 -12.41
C SER A 827 -63.48 -41.71 -12.56
N ARG A 828 -63.57 -40.37 -12.50
CA ARG A 828 -62.42 -39.54 -12.14
C ARG A 828 -62.03 -39.80 -10.67
N PRO A 829 -60.84 -39.40 -10.20
CA PRO A 829 -60.52 -39.42 -8.78
C PRO A 829 -61.53 -38.59 -7.97
N LEU A 830 -62.03 -39.12 -6.85
CA LEU A 830 -63.10 -38.52 -6.04
C LEU A 830 -62.67 -38.33 -4.57
N PRO A 831 -63.15 -37.29 -3.87
CA PRO A 831 -63.09 -37.24 -2.41
C PRO A 831 -63.77 -38.45 -1.77
N LEU A 832 -63.34 -38.82 -0.57
CA LEU A 832 -63.85 -40.01 0.14
C LEU A 832 -65.38 -40.06 0.22
N GLU A 833 -66.04 -38.96 0.59
CA GLU A 833 -67.50 -38.93 0.76
C GLU A 833 -68.26 -39.19 -0.57
N GLN A 834 -67.70 -38.75 -1.69
CA GLN A 834 -68.27 -39.02 -3.02
C GLN A 834 -68.02 -40.46 -3.45
N LEU A 835 -66.84 -41.00 -3.14
CA LEU A 835 -66.54 -42.41 -3.40
C LEU A 835 -67.50 -43.34 -2.65
N LEU A 836 -67.79 -43.05 -1.38
CA LEU A 836 -68.72 -43.86 -0.56
C LEU A 836 -70.12 -43.90 -1.16
N SER A 837 -70.57 -42.78 -1.71
CA SER A 837 -71.84 -42.69 -2.43
C SER A 837 -71.82 -43.57 -3.69
N LEU A 838 -70.75 -43.50 -4.48
CA LEU A 838 -70.56 -44.34 -5.67
C LEU A 838 -70.54 -45.84 -5.34
N LEU A 839 -69.83 -46.23 -4.28
CA LEU A 839 -69.77 -47.63 -3.84
C LEU A 839 -71.14 -48.14 -3.44
N THR A 840 -71.92 -47.33 -2.70
CA THR A 840 -73.28 -47.66 -2.27
C THR A 840 -74.24 -47.81 -3.45
N GLU A 841 -74.20 -46.88 -4.42
CA GLU A 841 -75.02 -46.94 -5.64
C GLU A 841 -74.72 -48.19 -6.46
N ARG A 842 -73.43 -48.55 -6.62
CA ARG A 842 -73.03 -49.77 -7.36
C ARG A 842 -73.40 -51.06 -6.63
N LEU A 843 -73.38 -51.08 -5.30
CA LEU A 843 -73.90 -52.20 -4.51
C LEU A 843 -75.41 -52.38 -4.72
N ASN A 844 -76.16 -51.29 -4.84
CA ASN A 844 -77.60 -51.32 -5.09
C ASN A 844 -77.97 -51.63 -6.56
N ALA A 845 -77.06 -51.40 -7.51
CA ALA A 845 -77.27 -51.63 -8.93
C ALA A 845 -76.87 -53.03 -9.43
N ALA A 846 -76.32 -53.90 -8.58
CA ALA A 846 -75.94 -55.27 -8.96
C ALA A 846 -77.19 -56.17 -9.12
N PRO A 847 -77.45 -56.79 -10.29
CA PRO A 847 -78.56 -57.72 -10.45
C PRO A 847 -78.32 -59.06 -9.72
N GLU A 848 -79.33 -59.54 -8.98
CA GLU A 848 -79.40 -60.90 -8.42
C GLU A 848 -79.39 -61.96 -9.54
N GLN A 849 -78.30 -62.70 -9.77
CA GLN A 849 -78.26 -64.04 -10.40
C GLN A 849 -76.94 -64.74 -9.99
N HIS A 850 -76.82 -66.00 -9.57
CA HIS A 850 -77.71 -67.17 -9.44
C HIS A 850 -77.13 -68.09 -8.34
N SER A 851 -78.01 -68.69 -7.53
CA SER A 851 -77.69 -69.83 -6.65
C SER A 851 -77.28 -71.07 -7.45
N PRO A 852 -76.36 -71.92 -6.97
CA PRO A 852 -76.04 -73.17 -7.64
C PRO A 852 -77.14 -74.22 -7.37
N GLY A 853 -77.67 -74.79 -8.45
CA GLY A 853 -78.34 -76.09 -8.47
C GLY A 853 -77.46 -77.11 -9.18
#